data_AF-A0A1I4AB70-F1
#
_entry.id   AF-A0A1I4AB70-F1
#
_cell.length_a   1.000
_cell.length_b   1.000
_cell.length_c   1.000
_cell.angle_alpha   90.00
_cell.angle_beta   90.00
_cell.angle_gamma   90.00
#
_symmetry.space_group_name_H-M   'P 1'
#
loop_
_entity.id
_entity.type
_entity.pdbx_description
1 polymer ?
#
loop_
_entity_poly.entity_id
_entity_poly.type
_entity_poly.pdbx_seq_one_letter_code
_entity_poly.pdbx_strand_id
1 'polypeptide(L)'
;MNQNRIYIGPPGSGKTYSAKKSVVEVIWESLSESEKNDPDMKLYNPDNFCDEAFNYIEANYKPGIKLVSLHEGMTSQDFIEGIAMDTFNGITSFVQKDKIVTELANEVIESDKPGFLILDDIHRVNISSVLGELMYAFSNRGEYVTLASGKKLCIPENMYVFMTSNILHPEYNLDANILATFEVCYAESNEERLRNAIKDSFYKNAYFNIDQDLMKQFEGQCQEWNTLRNKYKDEEIQSSPIKDVDDVIASIPSFSVVFSSVEAEKFLNIGYPLKWTDSNTVRFKGEFNKFGGKLYKTINDICELYFQYYSEDTVKLLDMFIADATEKYVFYNSFLDYIAPDYGNEKNKYVIGFTYFLPGRGFSMWNAERLMQNKIKAQVLPLLRQYKKEGVVLTESIPDAEHTYSQYTRERAEVAEDKIEIKLNDEYRQIFLDMLSGSASAEGLRFQGGQKYNTNYGVLFEIIYDMVTYPLINNWEIMDLLMYDREIYYKLDEGQAWGSCLICNSNLSKYVRLGASDSFSGNDNGVYREDLHSIFYKGKKYFLVSKIKTETKARSINIDKCRLKKVVRREVSLYAMVKLLVYKYLSAYLRNLEAYKYADSSNPVGDEEILAVEMDLRALDEMSLHGESNDELRLNLLNDIRNLPTWHAMRDGIIKGVYKTMDNRYQSVMESTGIHQMILQGPPGTSKTYGVKEFLAEQAGFGKNWNEEELKNIQLVTKDDEYVLPTENVQENNLIYWDIIQFHPSYTYEDFVRGISVSASDSNISKVNGQILENGAEKYSFVYNQPVPVMYRTVNRTLGKMARIARKYYNSENPENSKKFYLVVDEINRANLATVFGELIYALEYRDSEVATPYTVEGDSRLQIPSNLYIVGTMNTADKSISSIDYAIRRRFLFFPLLPDIKVVFDKVRESWETSRELRLFHLVDRIFDIYMNTDDYNRADVQIGHTYFIRKSDEKADDQMRDRFLYQVIPVLREYHNDGILMDEVYGNEPESYEIKAFDIVEKMQNSSSPEKLEELYKALMDELIRTEYTESIKQELKKKNLIGE
;
A
#
# COMPACT_ATOMS: atom_id res chain seq x y z
N MET A 1 -33.35 -14.62 -7.39
CA MET A 1 -32.90 -14.59 -5.97
C MET A 1 -33.86 -13.77 -5.09
N ASN A 2 -33.61 -13.62 -3.78
CA ASN A 2 -34.31 -12.67 -2.90
C ASN A 2 -33.94 -11.21 -3.28
N GLN A 3 -34.91 -10.29 -3.30
CA GLN A 3 -34.69 -8.94 -3.84
C GLN A 3 -34.03 -7.96 -2.86
N ASN A 4 -34.07 -8.21 -1.56
CA ASN A 4 -33.53 -7.32 -0.52
C ASN A 4 -32.38 -8.02 0.25
N ARG A 5 -31.12 -7.58 0.08
CA ARG A 5 -29.95 -8.17 0.79
C ARG A 5 -29.01 -7.13 1.40
N ILE A 6 -28.35 -7.47 2.51
CA ILE A 6 -27.28 -6.68 3.12
C ILE A 6 -26.03 -7.54 3.29
N TYR A 7 -24.93 -7.15 2.66
CA TYR A 7 -23.63 -7.80 2.78
C TYR A 7 -22.87 -7.23 3.98
N ILE A 8 -22.72 -8.03 5.04
CA ILE A 8 -22.18 -7.63 6.35
C ILE A 8 -20.86 -8.33 6.60
N GLY A 9 -19.79 -7.59 6.89
CA GLY A 9 -18.44 -8.16 7.04
C GLY A 9 -17.41 -7.13 7.53
N PRO A 10 -16.20 -7.56 7.94
CA PRO A 10 -15.12 -6.65 8.33
C PRO A 10 -14.58 -5.84 7.13
N PRO A 11 -13.71 -4.84 7.33
CA PRO A 11 -13.07 -4.11 6.23
C PRO A 11 -12.28 -5.08 5.33
N GLY A 12 -12.36 -4.89 4.01
CA GLY A 12 -11.64 -5.72 3.03
C GLY A 12 -12.15 -7.17 2.85
N SER A 13 -13.36 -7.51 3.31
CA SER A 13 -13.98 -8.85 3.14
C SER A 13 -14.70 -9.07 1.79
N GLY A 14 -14.54 -8.17 0.83
CA GLY A 14 -15.17 -8.29 -0.50
C GLY A 14 -16.68 -8.02 -0.52
N LYS A 15 -17.24 -7.30 0.45
CA LYS A 15 -18.69 -6.96 0.54
C LYS A 15 -19.26 -6.39 -0.76
N THR A 16 -18.67 -5.29 -1.25
CA THR A 16 -19.14 -4.58 -2.45
C THR A 16 -18.92 -5.40 -3.72
N TYR A 17 -17.83 -6.18 -3.79
CA TYR A 17 -17.60 -7.17 -4.86
C TYR A 17 -18.69 -8.25 -4.88
N SER A 18 -19.13 -8.73 -3.70
CA SER A 18 -20.25 -9.69 -3.60
C SER A 18 -21.58 -9.08 -4.03
N ALA A 19 -21.86 -7.83 -3.63
CA ALA A 19 -23.06 -7.10 -4.07
C ALA A 19 -23.09 -6.90 -5.58
N LYS A 20 -21.95 -6.48 -6.17
CA LYS A 20 -21.77 -6.36 -7.63
C LYS A 20 -21.93 -7.72 -8.33
N LYS A 21 -21.33 -8.80 -7.81
CA LYS A 21 -21.45 -10.14 -8.41
C LYS A 21 -22.91 -10.59 -8.48
N SER A 22 -23.69 -10.41 -7.41
CA SER A 22 -25.10 -10.83 -7.43
C SER A 22 -26.01 -9.99 -8.34
N VAL A 23 -25.58 -8.81 -8.80
CA VAL A 23 -26.26 -8.13 -9.93
C VAL A 23 -26.05 -8.94 -11.22
N VAL A 24 -24.80 -9.34 -11.49
CA VAL A 24 -24.45 -10.14 -12.68
C VAL A 24 -25.09 -11.52 -12.63
N GLU A 25 -25.14 -12.17 -11.47
CA GLU A 25 -25.85 -13.45 -11.26
C GLU A 25 -27.35 -13.33 -11.60
N VAL A 26 -28.04 -12.28 -11.13
CA VAL A 26 -29.46 -12.07 -11.43
C VAL A 26 -29.71 -11.69 -12.90
N ILE A 27 -28.83 -10.89 -13.52
CA ILE A 27 -28.93 -10.61 -14.96
C ILE A 27 -28.76 -11.91 -15.77
N TRP A 28 -27.76 -12.72 -15.45
CA TRP A 28 -27.49 -14.00 -16.13
C TRP A 28 -28.61 -15.04 -15.91
N GLU A 29 -29.20 -15.11 -14.71
CA GLU A 29 -30.40 -15.91 -14.43
C GLU A 29 -31.60 -15.48 -15.31
N SER A 30 -31.67 -14.21 -15.73
CA SER A 30 -32.77 -13.68 -16.55
C SER A 30 -32.61 -13.86 -18.07
N LEU A 31 -31.40 -14.20 -18.55
CA LEU A 31 -31.13 -14.43 -19.98
C LEU A 31 -31.66 -15.80 -20.44
N SER A 32 -32.17 -15.88 -21.67
CA SER A 32 -32.49 -17.14 -22.31
C SER A 32 -31.24 -17.94 -22.68
N GLU A 33 -31.38 -19.27 -22.83
CA GLU A 33 -30.28 -20.12 -23.31
C GLU A 33 -29.79 -19.71 -24.71
N SER A 34 -30.62 -19.08 -25.54
CA SER A 34 -30.19 -18.48 -26.81
C SER A 34 -29.29 -17.26 -26.64
N GLU A 35 -29.54 -16.42 -25.63
CA GLU A 35 -28.73 -15.23 -25.35
C GLU A 35 -27.42 -15.59 -24.63
N LYS A 36 -27.42 -16.57 -23.73
CA LYS A 36 -26.20 -17.05 -23.04
C LYS A 36 -25.15 -17.67 -23.97
N ASN A 37 -25.55 -18.08 -25.18
CA ASN A 37 -24.68 -18.59 -26.23
C ASN A 37 -24.18 -17.49 -27.19
N ASP A 38 -24.50 -16.21 -26.94
CA ASP A 38 -23.93 -15.08 -27.68
C ASP A 38 -22.53 -14.73 -27.11
N PRO A 39 -21.45 -14.67 -27.92
CA PRO A 39 -20.11 -14.34 -27.44
C PRO A 39 -19.99 -12.97 -26.75
N ASP A 40 -20.85 -12.01 -27.10
CA ASP A 40 -20.85 -10.69 -26.47
C ASP A 40 -21.40 -10.74 -25.03
N MET A 41 -22.09 -11.82 -24.66
CA MET A 41 -22.53 -12.07 -23.28
C MET A 41 -21.41 -12.64 -22.38
N LYS A 42 -20.17 -12.83 -22.86
CA LYS A 42 -19.04 -13.31 -22.04
C LYS A 42 -18.76 -12.43 -20.82
N LEU A 43 -19.06 -11.13 -20.90
CA LEU A 43 -18.91 -10.16 -19.82
C LEU A 43 -20.04 -10.27 -18.77
N TYR A 44 -21.22 -10.78 -19.17
CA TYR A 44 -22.39 -11.00 -18.30
C TYR A 44 -22.36 -12.36 -17.58
N ASN A 45 -21.41 -13.25 -17.89
CA ASN A 45 -21.27 -14.55 -17.23
C ASN A 45 -20.71 -14.38 -15.79
N PRO A 46 -21.40 -14.82 -14.72
CA PRO A 46 -20.95 -14.71 -13.34
C PRO A 46 -19.64 -15.44 -13.02
N ASP A 47 -19.25 -16.46 -13.77
CA ASP A 47 -17.97 -17.14 -13.58
C ASP A 47 -16.80 -16.27 -14.07
N ASN A 48 -17.04 -15.52 -15.16
CA ASN A 48 -16.09 -14.54 -15.71
C ASN A 48 -15.99 -13.25 -14.88
N PHE A 49 -16.81 -13.11 -13.84
CA PHE A 49 -16.98 -11.85 -13.10
C PHE A 49 -15.66 -11.26 -12.55
N CYS A 50 -15.39 -10.02 -12.98
CA CYS A 50 -14.41 -9.10 -12.42
C CYS A 50 -15.00 -7.67 -12.43
N ASP A 51 -14.25 -6.70 -11.91
CA ASP A 51 -14.71 -5.30 -11.92
C ASP A 51 -14.79 -4.71 -13.34
N GLU A 52 -13.96 -5.13 -14.29
CA GLU A 52 -13.98 -4.65 -15.69
C GLU A 52 -15.25 -5.12 -16.40
N ALA A 53 -15.62 -6.39 -16.19
CA ALA A 53 -16.91 -6.94 -16.59
C ALA A 53 -18.07 -6.16 -15.93
N PHE A 54 -18.02 -5.89 -14.62
CA PHE A 54 -19.05 -5.09 -13.96
C PHE A 54 -19.17 -3.67 -14.53
N ASN A 55 -18.05 -2.97 -14.74
CA ASN A 55 -18.04 -1.62 -15.31
C ASN A 55 -18.65 -1.60 -16.73
N TYR A 56 -18.39 -2.63 -17.54
CA TYR A 56 -19.05 -2.79 -18.85
C TYR A 56 -20.56 -3.01 -18.71
N ILE A 57 -21.00 -3.87 -17.78
CA ILE A 57 -22.42 -4.11 -17.50
C ILE A 57 -23.10 -2.81 -17.02
N GLU A 58 -22.50 -2.08 -16.08
CA GLU A 58 -23.02 -0.83 -15.53
C GLU A 58 -23.21 0.26 -16.59
N ALA A 59 -22.31 0.32 -17.59
CA ALA A 59 -22.43 1.23 -18.72
C ALA A 59 -23.49 0.83 -19.76
N ASN A 60 -23.64 -0.47 -20.06
CA ASN A 60 -24.44 -0.96 -21.20
C ASN A 60 -25.82 -1.52 -20.81
N TYR A 61 -26.02 -1.93 -19.56
CA TYR A 61 -27.26 -2.57 -19.13
C TYR A 61 -28.42 -1.57 -18.98
N LYS A 62 -29.62 -1.98 -19.41
CA LYS A 62 -30.87 -1.24 -19.22
C LYS A 62 -31.95 -2.16 -18.63
N PRO A 63 -32.72 -1.73 -17.60
CA PRO A 63 -33.00 -0.35 -17.14
C PRO A 63 -31.79 0.42 -16.61
N GLY A 64 -30.94 -0.23 -15.82
CA GLY A 64 -29.69 0.32 -15.34
C GLY A 64 -29.30 -0.22 -13.98
N ILE A 65 -28.09 0.13 -13.57
CA ILE A 65 -27.57 -0.11 -12.23
C ILE A 65 -27.29 1.27 -11.62
N LYS A 66 -27.74 1.51 -10.38
CA LYS A 66 -27.45 2.72 -9.61
C LYS A 66 -26.68 2.30 -8.36
N LEU A 67 -25.41 2.68 -8.25
CA LEU A 67 -24.57 2.42 -7.07
C LEU A 67 -24.29 3.74 -6.34
N VAL A 68 -24.50 3.76 -5.02
CA VAL A 68 -24.44 4.97 -4.17
C VAL A 68 -23.69 4.65 -2.87
N SER A 69 -22.66 5.43 -2.53
CA SER A 69 -22.01 5.35 -1.20
C SER A 69 -22.68 6.33 -0.23
N LEU A 70 -23.11 5.85 0.94
CA LEU A 70 -23.77 6.71 1.92
C LEU A 70 -22.77 7.52 2.77
N HIS A 71 -23.21 8.73 3.16
CA HIS A 71 -22.47 9.67 4.00
C HIS A 71 -23.45 10.60 4.76
N GLU A 72 -23.02 11.20 5.87
CA GLU A 72 -23.89 11.94 6.82
C GLU A 72 -24.75 13.06 6.19
N GLY A 73 -24.31 13.65 5.08
CA GLY A 73 -25.03 14.73 4.39
C GLY A 73 -26.25 14.27 3.59
N MET A 74 -26.45 12.97 3.37
CA MET A 74 -27.53 12.46 2.51
C MET A 74 -28.89 12.42 3.23
N THR A 75 -29.94 12.66 2.45
CA THR A 75 -31.33 12.65 2.93
C THR A 75 -32.24 11.80 2.03
N SER A 76 -33.49 11.56 2.46
CA SER A 76 -34.48 10.87 1.61
C SER A 76 -34.82 11.63 0.34
N GLN A 77 -34.58 12.95 0.30
CA GLN A 77 -34.73 13.78 -0.90
C GLN A 77 -33.67 13.49 -1.98
N ASP A 78 -32.56 12.82 -1.63
CA ASP A 78 -31.52 12.45 -2.58
C ASP A 78 -31.80 11.12 -3.28
N PHE A 79 -32.75 10.34 -2.75
CA PHE A 79 -33.16 9.05 -3.29
C PHE A 79 -34.52 9.11 -4.00
N ILE A 80 -35.49 9.84 -3.43
CA ILE A 80 -36.87 9.88 -3.93
C ILE A 80 -37.09 11.05 -4.89
N GLU A 81 -37.10 12.27 -4.33
CA GLU A 81 -37.53 13.53 -4.94
C GLU A 81 -36.77 14.66 -4.24
N GLY A 82 -36.00 15.43 -5.00
CA GLY A 82 -35.22 16.52 -4.44
C GLY A 82 -35.45 17.82 -5.17
N ILE A 83 -35.33 18.93 -4.45
CA ILE A 83 -35.35 20.26 -5.05
C ILE A 83 -34.00 20.48 -5.73
N ALA A 84 -33.94 20.32 -7.05
CA ALA A 84 -32.79 20.68 -7.86
C ALA A 84 -32.84 22.17 -8.22
N MET A 85 -31.70 22.86 -8.14
CA MET A 85 -31.55 24.14 -8.83
C MET A 85 -31.27 23.90 -10.31
N ASP A 86 -32.12 24.44 -11.18
CA ASP A 86 -31.92 24.45 -12.63
C ASP A 86 -31.83 25.89 -13.14
N THR A 87 -30.77 26.23 -13.88
CA THR A 87 -30.45 27.61 -14.28
C THR A 87 -30.66 27.81 -15.77
N PHE A 88 -31.90 28.12 -16.16
CA PHE A 88 -32.25 28.37 -17.55
C PHE A 88 -32.14 29.87 -17.87
N ASN A 89 -31.36 30.22 -18.91
CA ASN A 89 -31.12 31.60 -19.37
C ASN A 89 -30.70 32.60 -18.25
N GLY A 90 -30.00 32.13 -17.21
CA GLY A 90 -29.56 32.95 -16.07
C GLY A 90 -30.60 33.17 -14.97
N ILE A 91 -31.80 32.57 -15.10
CA ILE A 91 -32.78 32.48 -14.01
C ILE A 91 -32.60 31.12 -13.34
N THR A 92 -32.11 31.11 -12.09
CA THR A 92 -32.09 29.88 -11.27
C THR A 92 -33.50 29.62 -10.73
N SER A 93 -34.01 28.44 -11.05
CA SER A 93 -35.33 27.96 -10.64
C SER A 93 -35.19 26.72 -9.76
N PHE A 94 -36.02 26.61 -8.72
CA PHE A 94 -36.12 25.42 -7.90
C PHE A 94 -37.12 24.45 -8.56
N VAL A 95 -36.63 23.32 -9.06
CA VAL A 95 -37.42 22.30 -9.74
C VAL A 95 -37.38 21.02 -8.91
N GLN A 96 -38.55 20.52 -8.50
CA GLN A 96 -38.66 19.19 -7.90
C GLN A 96 -38.38 18.17 -9.02
N LYS A 97 -37.24 17.47 -8.93
CA LYS A 97 -36.86 16.40 -9.85
C LYS A 97 -36.92 15.06 -9.13
N ASP A 98 -37.32 14.03 -9.88
CA ASP A 98 -37.17 12.64 -9.45
C ASP A 98 -35.67 12.32 -9.30
N LYS A 99 -35.37 11.38 -8.41
CA LYS A 99 -34.00 11.03 -7.99
C LYS A 99 -33.77 9.52 -8.11
N ILE A 100 -32.59 9.08 -7.68
CA ILE A 100 -31.97 7.77 -7.94
C ILE A 100 -32.94 6.58 -7.92
N VAL A 101 -33.79 6.47 -6.90
CA VAL A 101 -34.71 5.34 -6.70
C VAL A 101 -35.96 5.48 -7.58
N THR A 102 -36.49 6.69 -7.73
CA THR A 102 -37.66 6.95 -8.56
C THR A 102 -37.34 6.86 -10.05
N GLU A 103 -36.19 7.39 -10.49
CA GLU A 103 -35.67 7.17 -11.85
C GLU A 103 -35.59 5.67 -12.16
N LEU A 104 -34.91 4.90 -11.29
CA LEU A 104 -34.71 3.47 -11.48
C LEU A 104 -36.04 2.69 -11.47
N ALA A 105 -36.97 3.04 -10.58
CA ALA A 105 -38.29 2.42 -10.55
C ALA A 105 -39.07 2.66 -11.85
N ASN A 106 -39.01 3.88 -12.41
CA ASN A 106 -39.61 4.20 -13.71
C ASN A 106 -38.91 3.45 -14.86
N GLU A 107 -37.57 3.47 -14.91
CA GLU A 107 -36.76 2.74 -15.91
C GLU A 107 -37.11 1.23 -15.90
N VAL A 108 -37.29 0.63 -14.73
CA VAL A 108 -37.69 -0.78 -14.56
C VAL A 108 -39.12 -1.04 -15.05
N ILE A 109 -40.08 -0.17 -14.72
CA ILE A 109 -41.48 -0.30 -15.17
C ILE A 109 -41.60 -0.20 -16.70
N GLU A 110 -40.80 0.64 -17.34
CA GLU A 110 -40.81 0.80 -18.81
C GLU A 110 -40.13 -0.36 -19.56
N SER A 111 -39.24 -1.11 -18.92
CA SER A 111 -38.37 -2.10 -19.58
C SER A 111 -38.68 -3.57 -19.25
N ASP A 112 -39.44 -3.85 -18.18
CA ASP A 112 -39.77 -5.18 -17.64
C ASP A 112 -38.55 -6.04 -17.19
N LYS A 113 -37.33 -5.57 -17.46
CA LYS A 113 -36.06 -6.17 -17.06
C LYS A 113 -35.70 -5.79 -15.61
N PRO A 114 -34.96 -6.64 -14.88
CA PRO A 114 -34.61 -6.34 -13.49
C PRO A 114 -33.69 -5.11 -13.39
N GLY A 115 -33.92 -4.26 -12.39
CA GLY A 115 -33.08 -3.08 -12.10
C GLY A 115 -32.41 -3.20 -10.75
N PHE A 116 -31.30 -2.48 -10.54
CA PHE A 116 -30.42 -2.74 -9.40
C PHE A 116 -30.01 -1.45 -8.69
N LEU A 117 -30.28 -1.40 -7.38
CA LEU A 117 -29.82 -0.36 -6.47
C LEU A 117 -28.79 -0.97 -5.51
N ILE A 118 -27.56 -0.45 -5.50
CA ILE A 118 -26.52 -0.83 -4.53
C ILE A 118 -26.26 0.37 -3.60
N LEU A 119 -26.41 0.17 -2.29
CA LEU A 119 -26.12 1.17 -1.26
C LEU A 119 -24.89 0.74 -0.44
N ASP A 120 -23.73 1.35 -0.71
CA ASP A 120 -22.45 1.01 -0.11
C ASP A 120 -22.20 1.79 1.20
N ASP A 121 -21.47 1.17 2.14
CA ASP A 121 -21.05 1.74 3.42
C ASP A 121 -22.20 2.25 4.35
N ILE A 122 -23.35 1.55 4.43
CA ILE A 122 -24.57 2.05 5.14
C ILE A 122 -24.44 2.29 6.65
N HIS A 123 -23.33 1.90 7.26
CA HIS A 123 -23.05 2.01 8.69
C HIS A 123 -22.69 3.44 9.15
N ARG A 124 -22.42 4.35 8.20
CA ARG A 124 -22.08 5.77 8.42
C ARG A 124 -23.28 6.71 8.52
N VAL A 125 -24.50 6.19 8.40
CA VAL A 125 -25.70 7.02 8.42
C VAL A 125 -26.79 6.36 9.25
N ASN A 126 -27.65 7.17 9.87
CA ASN A 126 -28.92 6.68 10.35
C ASN A 126 -29.78 6.32 9.12
N ILE A 127 -29.62 5.08 8.64
CA ILE A 127 -30.25 4.58 7.42
C ILE A 127 -31.79 4.65 7.48
N SER A 128 -32.38 4.52 8.68
CA SER A 128 -33.80 4.76 8.92
C SER A 128 -34.22 6.23 8.70
N SER A 129 -33.33 7.18 8.97
CA SER A 129 -33.52 8.61 8.66
C SER A 129 -33.22 8.95 7.19
N VAL A 130 -32.23 8.30 6.58
CA VAL A 130 -31.83 8.58 5.18
C VAL A 130 -32.81 7.97 4.19
N LEU A 131 -33.28 6.74 4.41
CA LEU A 131 -34.27 6.10 3.53
C LEU A 131 -35.71 6.46 3.93
N GLY A 132 -36.01 6.57 5.22
CA GLY A 132 -37.33 6.96 5.72
C GLY A 132 -38.46 6.12 5.12
N GLU A 133 -39.35 6.78 4.37
CA GLU A 133 -40.51 6.17 3.71
C GLU A 133 -40.13 5.08 2.68
N LEU A 134 -38.90 5.10 2.13
CA LEU A 134 -38.40 4.03 1.25
C LEU A 134 -38.30 2.69 1.96
N MET A 135 -38.06 2.64 3.27
CA MET A 135 -38.04 1.36 4.01
C MET A 135 -39.42 0.69 4.00
N TYR A 136 -40.50 1.48 4.00
CA TYR A 136 -41.85 0.97 3.84
C TYR A 136 -42.09 0.51 2.39
N ALA A 137 -41.61 1.26 1.40
CA ALA A 137 -41.76 0.91 -0.02
C ALA A 137 -40.95 -0.35 -0.44
N PHE A 138 -39.75 -0.55 0.10
CA PHE A 138 -38.96 -1.78 -0.09
C PHE A 138 -39.55 -3.00 0.62
N SER A 139 -40.49 -2.80 1.56
CA SER A 139 -41.23 -3.85 2.25
C SER A 139 -42.57 -4.19 1.59
N ASN A 140 -43.17 -3.25 0.86
CA ASN A 140 -44.50 -3.37 0.22
C ASN A 140 -44.36 -3.17 -1.29
N ARG A 141 -43.69 -4.14 -1.94
CA ARG A 141 -43.41 -4.16 -3.37
C ARG A 141 -44.70 -4.38 -4.18
N GLY A 142 -44.72 -3.88 -5.41
CA GLY A 142 -45.90 -3.89 -6.28
C GLY A 142 -47.05 -2.96 -5.86
N GLU A 143 -47.03 -2.40 -4.65
CA GLU A 143 -48.04 -1.46 -4.16
C GLU A 143 -47.62 0.01 -4.31
N TYR A 144 -48.61 0.89 -4.50
CA TYR A 144 -48.40 2.34 -4.54
C TYR A 144 -48.39 2.95 -3.14
N VAL A 145 -47.21 3.09 -2.55
CA VAL A 145 -46.99 3.89 -1.34
C VAL A 145 -47.21 5.37 -1.65
N THR A 146 -47.99 6.06 -0.82
CA THR A 146 -48.15 7.53 -0.90
C THR A 146 -47.21 8.17 0.10
N LEU A 147 -46.33 9.03 -0.39
CA LEU A 147 -45.24 9.67 0.35
C LEU A 147 -45.73 10.95 1.06
N ALA A 148 -44.93 11.49 1.98
CA ALA A 148 -45.17 12.79 2.61
C ALA A 148 -45.23 13.96 1.61
N SER A 149 -44.62 13.84 0.42
CA SER A 149 -44.77 14.82 -0.68
C SER A 149 -46.14 14.77 -1.38
N GLY A 150 -46.97 13.76 -1.08
CA GLY A 150 -48.23 13.46 -1.77
C GLY A 150 -48.05 12.69 -3.09
N LYS A 151 -46.81 12.51 -3.57
CA LYS A 151 -46.52 11.67 -4.74
C LYS A 151 -46.66 10.19 -4.37
N LYS A 152 -46.97 9.37 -5.37
CA LYS A 152 -47.07 7.91 -5.24
C LYS A 152 -45.85 7.25 -5.85
N LEU A 153 -45.21 6.39 -5.06
CA LEU A 153 -44.09 5.56 -5.47
C LEU A 153 -44.53 4.09 -5.44
N CYS A 154 -44.19 3.34 -6.48
CA CYS A 154 -44.31 1.88 -6.51
C CYS A 154 -42.90 1.32 -6.72
N ILE A 155 -42.49 0.36 -5.89
CA ILE A 155 -41.22 -0.36 -6.09
C ILE A 155 -41.55 -1.67 -6.84
N PRO A 156 -41.03 -1.88 -8.06
CA PRO A 156 -41.32 -3.08 -8.84
C PRO A 156 -40.77 -4.37 -8.20
N GLU A 157 -41.42 -5.50 -8.45
CA GLU A 157 -40.96 -6.81 -7.96
C GLU A 157 -39.61 -7.23 -8.56
N ASN A 158 -39.31 -6.81 -9.78
CA ASN A 158 -38.03 -7.03 -10.47
C ASN A 158 -36.92 -6.01 -10.11
N MET A 159 -37.17 -5.07 -9.18
CA MET A 159 -36.14 -4.13 -8.70
C MET A 159 -35.39 -4.68 -7.48
N TYR A 160 -34.10 -4.99 -7.62
CA TYR A 160 -33.25 -5.52 -6.55
C TYR A 160 -32.56 -4.40 -5.76
N VAL A 161 -32.52 -4.54 -4.44
CA VAL A 161 -31.85 -3.61 -3.52
C VAL A 161 -30.81 -4.37 -2.69
N PHE A 162 -29.54 -4.08 -2.94
CA PHE A 162 -28.42 -4.63 -2.19
C PHE A 162 -27.76 -3.52 -1.38
N MET A 163 -27.33 -3.83 -0.16
CA MET A 163 -26.58 -2.89 0.68
C MET A 163 -25.26 -3.51 1.16
N THR A 164 -24.29 -2.71 1.57
CA THR A 164 -23.09 -3.18 2.26
C THR A 164 -22.91 -2.50 3.61
N SER A 165 -22.53 -3.25 4.64
CA SER A 165 -22.31 -2.73 5.99
C SER A 165 -21.03 -3.26 6.62
N ASN A 166 -20.32 -2.40 7.36
CA ASN A 166 -19.11 -2.76 8.06
C ASN A 166 -19.44 -3.12 9.52
N ILE A 167 -18.85 -4.19 10.06
CA ILE A 167 -19.14 -4.62 11.45
C ILE A 167 -18.30 -3.84 12.48
N LEU A 168 -17.21 -3.20 12.04
CA LEU A 168 -16.34 -2.41 12.91
C LEU A 168 -16.84 -0.97 13.04
N HIS A 169 -16.95 -0.54 14.30
CA HIS A 169 -17.31 0.80 14.73
C HIS A 169 -18.44 1.43 13.89
N PRO A 170 -19.61 0.76 13.75
CA PRO A 170 -20.75 1.36 13.10
C PRO A 170 -21.24 2.55 13.94
N GLU A 171 -21.23 3.74 13.37
CA GLU A 171 -21.77 4.96 13.99
C GLU A 171 -23.28 4.80 14.22
N TYR A 172 -23.94 4.03 13.35
CA TYR A 172 -25.35 3.67 13.43
C TYR A 172 -25.54 2.17 13.33
N ASN A 173 -26.16 1.58 14.37
CA ASN A 173 -26.54 0.17 14.37
C ASN A 173 -27.69 -0.10 13.38
N LEU A 174 -27.79 -1.35 12.91
CA LEU A 174 -28.91 -1.79 12.08
C LEU A 174 -30.17 -2.01 12.93
N ASP A 175 -31.13 -1.10 12.79
CA ASP A 175 -32.47 -1.20 13.39
C ASP A 175 -33.18 -2.51 13.02
N ALA A 176 -34.01 -3.02 13.95
CA ALA A 176 -34.77 -4.26 13.78
C ALA A 176 -35.69 -4.26 12.54
N ASN A 177 -36.18 -3.11 12.11
CA ASN A 177 -36.99 -2.98 10.88
C ASN A 177 -36.19 -3.38 9.63
N ILE A 178 -34.90 -3.02 9.57
CA ILE A 178 -34.01 -3.34 8.45
C ILE A 178 -33.76 -4.85 8.41
N LEU A 179 -33.47 -5.43 9.58
CA LEU A 179 -33.23 -6.87 9.76
C LEU A 179 -34.48 -7.73 9.51
N ALA A 180 -35.68 -7.12 9.49
CA ALA A 180 -36.93 -7.76 9.09
C ALA A 180 -37.23 -7.64 7.58
N THR A 181 -36.74 -6.58 6.91
CA THR A 181 -36.97 -6.29 5.49
C THR A 181 -35.90 -6.86 4.55
N PHE A 182 -34.69 -7.14 5.06
CA PHE A 182 -33.52 -7.56 4.26
C PHE A 182 -32.88 -8.86 4.77
N GLU A 183 -32.42 -9.71 3.85
CA GLU A 183 -31.61 -10.90 4.14
C GLU A 183 -30.16 -10.50 4.42
N VAL A 184 -29.66 -10.83 5.62
CA VAL A 184 -28.28 -10.58 6.02
C VAL A 184 -27.35 -11.68 5.48
N CYS A 185 -26.44 -11.28 4.59
CA CYS A 185 -25.42 -12.13 3.99
C CYS A 185 -24.06 -11.82 4.62
N TYR A 186 -23.48 -12.74 5.39
CA TYR A 186 -22.18 -12.52 6.02
C TYR A 186 -21.02 -12.71 5.03
N ALA A 187 -20.25 -11.64 4.81
CA ALA A 187 -19.04 -11.64 4.00
C ALA A 187 -17.84 -12.00 4.88
N GLU A 188 -17.53 -13.31 4.95
CA GLU A 188 -16.33 -13.79 5.65
C GLU A 188 -15.03 -13.41 4.92
N SER A 189 -13.95 -13.33 5.69
CA SER A 189 -12.57 -13.30 5.18
C SER A 189 -11.82 -14.49 5.75
N ASN A 190 -11.24 -15.30 4.87
CA ASN A 190 -10.48 -16.51 5.22
C ASN A 190 -9.44 -16.83 4.13
N GLU A 191 -8.53 -17.77 4.41
CA GLU A 191 -7.46 -18.16 3.48
C GLU A 191 -7.99 -18.69 2.14
N GLU A 192 -9.10 -19.44 2.14
CA GLU A 192 -9.67 -20.01 0.92
C GLU A 192 -10.17 -18.92 -0.03
N ARG A 193 -10.87 -17.91 0.49
CA ARG A 193 -11.28 -16.72 -0.27
C ARG A 193 -10.08 -15.94 -0.82
N LEU A 194 -8.99 -15.81 -0.05
CA LEU A 194 -7.75 -15.19 -0.54
C LEU A 194 -7.15 -15.98 -1.72
N ARG A 195 -6.94 -17.29 -1.53
CA ARG A 195 -6.35 -18.18 -2.54
C ARG A 195 -7.17 -18.18 -3.84
N ASN A 196 -8.50 -18.26 -3.71
CA ASN A 196 -9.40 -18.24 -4.87
C ASN A 196 -9.39 -16.87 -5.55
N ALA A 197 -9.46 -15.76 -4.81
CA ALA A 197 -9.44 -14.41 -5.41
C ALA A 197 -8.11 -14.07 -6.12
N ILE A 198 -6.96 -14.57 -5.64
CA ILE A 198 -5.67 -14.44 -6.34
C ILE A 198 -5.72 -15.22 -7.67
N LYS A 199 -6.18 -16.48 -7.65
CA LYS A 199 -6.30 -17.30 -8.86
C LYS A 199 -7.27 -16.67 -9.86
N ASP A 200 -8.49 -16.35 -9.44
CA ASP A 200 -9.51 -15.66 -10.24
C ASP A 200 -8.93 -14.42 -10.94
N SER A 201 -8.27 -13.53 -10.18
CA SER A 201 -7.73 -12.29 -10.76
C SER A 201 -6.63 -12.56 -11.82
N PHE A 202 -5.79 -13.57 -11.64
CA PHE A 202 -4.74 -13.91 -12.60
C PHE A 202 -5.32 -14.51 -13.88
N TYR A 203 -6.19 -15.52 -13.77
CA TYR A 203 -6.81 -16.16 -14.93
C TYR A 203 -7.74 -15.21 -15.70
N LYS A 204 -8.45 -14.30 -15.00
CA LYS A 204 -9.32 -13.29 -15.61
C LYS A 204 -8.54 -12.25 -16.40
N ASN A 205 -7.41 -11.76 -15.88
CA ASN A 205 -6.54 -10.81 -16.60
C ASN A 205 -6.08 -11.38 -17.97
N ALA A 206 -5.61 -12.62 -18.00
CA ALA A 206 -5.19 -13.26 -19.26
C ALA A 206 -6.35 -13.46 -20.25
N TYR A 207 -7.53 -13.82 -19.76
CA TYR A 207 -8.73 -14.05 -20.57
C TYR A 207 -9.28 -12.76 -21.24
N PHE A 208 -9.31 -11.65 -20.50
CA PHE A 208 -9.84 -10.39 -21.03
C PHE A 208 -8.90 -9.68 -22.02
N ASN A 209 -7.61 -10.04 -22.04
CA ASN A 209 -6.64 -9.57 -23.03
C ASN A 209 -6.76 -10.26 -24.41
N ILE A 210 -7.57 -11.32 -24.55
CA ILE A 210 -7.77 -11.98 -25.85
C ILE A 210 -8.76 -11.17 -26.71
N ASP A 211 -8.31 -10.81 -27.91
CA ASP A 211 -9.06 -10.04 -28.89
C ASP A 211 -10.43 -10.67 -29.24
N GLN A 212 -11.48 -9.84 -29.30
CA GLN A 212 -12.86 -10.31 -29.46
C GLN A 212 -13.18 -10.73 -30.90
N ASP A 213 -12.63 -10.05 -31.91
CA ASP A 213 -12.84 -10.41 -33.32
C ASP A 213 -12.08 -11.70 -33.67
N LEU A 214 -10.91 -11.92 -33.06
CA LEU A 214 -10.14 -13.15 -33.16
C LEU A 214 -10.89 -14.36 -32.55
N MET A 215 -11.57 -14.15 -31.42
CA MET A 215 -12.44 -15.17 -30.78
C MET A 215 -13.68 -15.47 -31.64
N LYS A 216 -14.39 -14.44 -32.11
CA LYS A 216 -15.53 -14.61 -33.06
C LYS A 216 -15.11 -15.30 -34.35
N GLN A 217 -13.90 -15.01 -34.84
CA GLN A 217 -13.29 -15.69 -35.98
C GLN A 217 -13.00 -17.17 -35.69
N PHE A 218 -12.51 -17.52 -34.50
CA PHE A 218 -12.27 -18.91 -34.10
C PHE A 218 -13.57 -19.72 -34.01
N GLU A 219 -14.59 -19.19 -33.31
CA GLU A 219 -15.87 -19.89 -33.17
C GLU A 219 -16.58 -20.07 -34.52
N GLY A 220 -16.58 -19.04 -35.37
CA GLY A 220 -17.10 -19.14 -36.74
C GLY A 220 -16.40 -20.24 -37.54
N GLN A 221 -15.06 -20.32 -37.47
CA GLN A 221 -14.30 -21.39 -38.13
C GLN A 221 -14.59 -22.79 -37.54
N CYS A 222 -14.83 -22.89 -36.23
CA CYS A 222 -15.25 -24.14 -35.58
C CYS A 222 -16.67 -24.57 -35.99
N GLN A 223 -17.60 -23.63 -36.21
CA GLN A 223 -18.93 -23.91 -36.76
C GLN A 223 -18.86 -24.32 -38.24
N GLU A 224 -18.05 -23.64 -39.05
CA GLU A 224 -17.77 -24.03 -40.45
C GLU A 224 -17.15 -25.45 -40.52
N TRP A 225 -16.16 -25.75 -39.67
CA TRP A 225 -15.52 -27.07 -39.58
C TRP A 225 -16.52 -28.17 -39.22
N ASN A 226 -17.34 -27.98 -38.19
CA ASN A 226 -18.35 -28.95 -37.79
C ASN A 226 -19.46 -29.13 -38.85
N THR A 227 -19.79 -28.07 -39.60
CA THR A 227 -20.72 -28.14 -40.73
C THR A 227 -20.12 -28.97 -41.88
N LEU A 228 -18.86 -28.72 -42.23
CA LEU A 228 -18.11 -29.47 -43.25
C LEU A 228 -17.98 -30.95 -42.87
N ARG A 229 -17.67 -31.23 -41.60
CA ARG A 229 -17.55 -32.58 -41.02
C ARG A 229 -18.88 -33.35 -41.08
N ASN A 230 -20.00 -32.72 -40.69
CA ASN A 230 -21.31 -33.37 -40.76
C ASN A 230 -21.80 -33.57 -42.21
N LYS A 231 -21.42 -32.70 -43.16
CA LYS A 231 -21.76 -32.82 -44.59
C LYS A 231 -21.13 -34.06 -45.26
N TYR A 232 -19.93 -34.48 -44.83
CA TYR A 232 -19.17 -35.57 -45.45
C TYR A 232 -19.01 -36.80 -44.52
N LYS A 233 -19.86 -36.92 -43.49
CA LYS A 233 -19.75 -37.89 -42.39
C LYS A 233 -19.85 -39.37 -42.82
N ASP A 234 -20.49 -39.63 -43.95
CA ASP A 234 -20.79 -40.98 -44.45
C ASP A 234 -19.76 -41.53 -45.46
N GLU A 235 -18.75 -40.76 -45.88
CA GLU A 235 -17.74 -41.16 -46.90
C GLU A 235 -16.42 -41.74 -46.32
N GLU A 236 -16.49 -42.62 -45.32
CA GLU A 236 -15.33 -43.36 -44.74
C GLU A 236 -14.10 -42.51 -44.33
N ILE A 237 -14.31 -41.26 -43.92
CA ILE A 237 -13.21 -40.35 -43.49
C ILE A 237 -12.74 -40.71 -42.06
N GLN A 238 -11.92 -41.78 -41.92
CA GLN A 238 -11.45 -42.28 -40.62
C GLN A 238 -9.93 -42.40 -40.42
N SER A 239 -9.08 -41.93 -41.36
CA SER A 239 -7.62 -42.05 -41.22
C SER A 239 -6.81 -40.90 -41.87
N SER A 240 -6.96 -39.67 -41.36
CA SER A 240 -6.19 -38.49 -41.80
C SER A 240 -6.21 -37.36 -40.75
N PRO A 241 -5.40 -36.29 -40.89
CA PRO A 241 -5.25 -35.20 -39.92
C PRO A 241 -6.51 -34.41 -39.53
N ILE A 242 -7.66 -34.70 -40.13
CA ILE A 242 -8.97 -34.26 -39.61
C ILE A 242 -9.14 -34.74 -38.16
N LYS A 243 -8.63 -35.92 -37.79
CA LYS A 243 -8.59 -36.37 -36.39
C LYS A 243 -7.69 -35.49 -35.53
N ASP A 244 -6.53 -35.07 -36.03
CA ASP A 244 -5.61 -34.20 -35.30
C ASP A 244 -6.25 -32.83 -35.03
N VAL A 245 -7.06 -32.30 -35.96
CA VAL A 245 -7.87 -31.08 -35.71
C VAL A 245 -8.99 -31.36 -34.71
N ASP A 246 -9.74 -32.45 -34.86
CA ASP A 246 -10.84 -32.79 -33.95
C ASP A 246 -10.34 -33.03 -32.51
N ASP A 247 -9.19 -33.68 -32.34
CA ASP A 247 -8.52 -33.89 -31.05
C ASP A 247 -7.99 -32.56 -30.47
N VAL A 248 -7.45 -31.65 -31.31
CA VAL A 248 -7.05 -30.30 -30.87
C VAL A 248 -8.26 -29.46 -30.45
N ILE A 249 -9.33 -29.39 -31.25
CA ILE A 249 -10.58 -28.69 -30.88
C ILE A 249 -11.16 -29.26 -29.58
N ALA A 250 -11.12 -30.58 -29.37
CA ALA A 250 -11.59 -31.21 -28.13
C ALA A 250 -10.65 -30.99 -26.93
N SER A 251 -9.42 -30.53 -27.14
CA SER A 251 -8.46 -30.18 -26.08
C SER A 251 -8.51 -28.71 -25.66
N ILE A 252 -8.99 -27.83 -26.54
CA ILE A 252 -9.17 -26.40 -26.29
C ILE A 252 -10.41 -26.19 -25.38
N PRO A 253 -10.29 -25.50 -24.24
CA PRO A 253 -11.44 -25.21 -23.36
C PRO A 253 -12.44 -24.24 -24.01
N SER A 254 -13.66 -24.16 -23.47
CA SER A 254 -14.68 -23.25 -24.01
C SER A 254 -14.31 -21.78 -23.76
N PHE A 255 -13.93 -21.06 -24.81
CA PHE A 255 -13.55 -19.65 -24.76
C PHE A 255 -14.68 -18.69 -24.32
N SER A 256 -15.90 -19.17 -24.11
CA SER A 256 -16.98 -18.43 -23.43
C SER A 256 -16.80 -18.30 -21.91
N VAL A 257 -15.86 -19.03 -21.31
CA VAL A 257 -15.55 -19.02 -19.88
C VAL A 257 -14.05 -18.82 -19.66
N VAL A 258 -13.68 -18.10 -18.59
CA VAL A 258 -12.31 -18.00 -18.09
C VAL A 258 -11.79 -19.40 -17.72
N PHE A 259 -10.61 -19.76 -18.21
CA PHE A 259 -10.02 -21.07 -17.94
C PHE A 259 -9.80 -21.28 -16.42
N SER A 260 -10.30 -22.40 -15.89
CA SER A 260 -9.85 -22.89 -14.59
C SER A 260 -8.38 -23.29 -14.64
N SER A 261 -7.71 -23.40 -13.48
CA SER A 261 -6.30 -23.83 -13.43
C SER A 261 -6.01 -25.17 -14.14
N VAL A 262 -6.98 -26.09 -14.17
CA VAL A 262 -6.85 -27.40 -14.87
C VAL A 262 -7.00 -27.26 -16.39
N GLU A 263 -7.70 -26.23 -16.86
CA GLU A 263 -7.88 -25.94 -18.29
C GLU A 263 -6.70 -25.12 -18.83
N ALA A 264 -6.19 -24.18 -18.04
CA ALA A 264 -4.98 -23.43 -18.37
C ALA A 264 -3.73 -24.33 -18.38
N GLU A 265 -3.63 -25.30 -17.48
CA GLU A 265 -2.58 -26.34 -17.52
C GLU A 265 -2.66 -27.20 -18.80
N LYS A 266 -3.86 -27.62 -19.21
CA LYS A 266 -4.05 -28.31 -20.50
C LYS A 266 -3.64 -27.43 -21.68
N PHE A 267 -4.00 -26.15 -21.66
CA PHE A 267 -3.71 -25.20 -22.74
C PHE A 267 -2.21 -24.92 -22.89
N LEU A 268 -1.45 -24.81 -21.78
CA LEU A 268 0.03 -24.76 -21.82
C LEU A 268 0.65 -26.01 -22.45
N ASN A 269 0.05 -27.18 -22.25
CA ASN A 269 0.54 -28.44 -22.81
C ASN A 269 0.18 -28.62 -24.31
N ILE A 270 -0.52 -27.66 -24.94
CA ILE A 270 -0.72 -27.64 -26.40
C ILE A 270 0.58 -27.16 -27.06
N GLY A 271 1.27 -28.08 -27.74
CA GLY A 271 2.60 -27.84 -28.32
C GLY A 271 2.63 -26.71 -29.36
N TYR A 272 3.04 -25.51 -28.93
CA TYR A 272 3.10 -24.29 -29.72
C TYR A 272 4.49 -24.07 -30.39
N PRO A 273 4.56 -23.52 -31.62
CA PRO A 273 3.45 -23.23 -32.52
C PRO A 273 2.92 -24.49 -33.20
N LEU A 274 1.59 -24.62 -33.23
CA LEU A 274 0.87 -25.73 -33.86
C LEU A 274 1.12 -25.73 -35.38
N LYS A 275 1.47 -26.90 -35.94
CA LYS A 275 1.77 -27.06 -37.37
C LYS A 275 0.77 -27.97 -38.04
N TRP A 276 -0.02 -27.39 -38.95
CA TRP A 276 -0.89 -28.16 -39.85
C TRP A 276 -0.05 -29.05 -40.78
N THR A 277 -0.39 -30.34 -40.89
CA THR A 277 0.30 -31.27 -41.79
C THR A 277 -0.57 -31.59 -43.01
N ASP A 278 -0.04 -31.25 -44.19
CA ASP A 278 -0.79 -31.28 -45.44
C ASP A 278 -0.95 -32.70 -45.99
N SER A 279 -2.00 -33.41 -45.55
CA SER A 279 -2.28 -34.78 -45.99
C SER A 279 -2.56 -34.88 -47.49
N ASN A 280 -2.03 -35.94 -48.11
CA ASN A 280 -2.33 -36.35 -49.49
C ASN A 280 -3.41 -37.45 -49.57
N THR A 281 -3.98 -37.92 -48.45
CA THR A 281 -4.94 -39.05 -48.45
C THR A 281 -6.41 -38.65 -48.36
N VAL A 282 -6.74 -37.37 -48.18
CA VAL A 282 -8.13 -36.89 -48.08
C VAL A 282 -8.74 -36.64 -49.46
N ARG A 283 -9.87 -37.29 -49.75
CA ARG A 283 -10.62 -37.17 -51.03
C ARG A 283 -11.05 -35.73 -51.37
N PHE A 284 -11.28 -34.91 -50.34
CA PHE A 284 -11.73 -33.52 -50.43
C PHE A 284 -10.67 -32.49 -49.98
N LYS A 285 -9.38 -32.79 -50.24
CA LYS A 285 -8.19 -32.02 -49.78
C LYS A 285 -8.32 -30.48 -49.85
N GLY A 286 -8.92 -29.95 -50.92
CA GLY A 286 -8.97 -28.49 -51.16
C GLY A 286 -9.81 -27.68 -50.16
N GLU A 287 -10.89 -28.26 -49.62
CA GLU A 287 -11.72 -27.57 -48.62
C GLU A 287 -11.11 -27.74 -47.22
N PHE A 288 -10.84 -28.98 -46.80
CA PHE A 288 -10.33 -29.29 -45.47
C PHE A 288 -8.97 -28.64 -45.17
N ASN A 289 -8.00 -28.69 -46.08
CA ASN A 289 -6.68 -28.10 -45.83
C ASN A 289 -6.75 -26.55 -45.77
N LYS A 290 -7.69 -25.93 -46.49
CA LYS A 290 -7.92 -24.47 -46.47
C LYS A 290 -8.57 -24.01 -45.17
N PHE A 291 -9.51 -24.77 -44.61
CA PHE A 291 -10.10 -24.46 -43.30
C PHE A 291 -9.16 -24.84 -42.15
N GLY A 292 -8.50 -25.99 -42.20
CA GLY A 292 -7.51 -26.41 -41.21
C GLY A 292 -6.33 -25.43 -41.09
N GLY A 293 -5.80 -24.95 -42.21
CA GLY A 293 -4.75 -23.93 -42.22
C GLY A 293 -5.18 -22.56 -41.67
N LYS A 294 -6.44 -22.16 -41.88
CA LYS A 294 -7.02 -20.96 -41.22
C LYS A 294 -7.16 -21.15 -39.71
N LEU A 295 -7.69 -22.30 -39.30
CA LEU A 295 -7.97 -22.60 -37.90
C LEU A 295 -6.68 -22.70 -37.10
N TYR A 296 -5.66 -23.41 -37.63
CA TYR A 296 -4.34 -23.47 -37.03
C TYR A 296 -3.66 -22.08 -36.96
N LYS A 297 -3.91 -21.18 -37.92
CA LYS A 297 -3.44 -19.79 -37.76
C LYS A 297 -4.15 -19.11 -36.59
N THR A 298 -5.49 -19.13 -36.58
CA THR A 298 -6.28 -18.43 -35.55
C THR A 298 -6.03 -18.98 -34.14
N ILE A 299 -5.84 -20.30 -33.99
CA ILE A 299 -5.41 -20.90 -32.71
C ILE A 299 -4.02 -20.41 -32.31
N ASN A 300 -3.04 -20.41 -33.22
CA ASN A 300 -1.71 -19.88 -32.92
C ASN A 300 -1.75 -18.37 -32.56
N ASP A 301 -2.55 -17.57 -33.26
CA ASP A 301 -2.75 -16.14 -32.97
C ASP A 301 -3.32 -15.95 -31.54
N ILE A 302 -4.28 -16.79 -31.11
CA ILE A 302 -4.83 -16.78 -29.74
C ILE A 302 -3.80 -17.30 -28.71
N CYS A 303 -3.07 -18.37 -29.03
CA CYS A 303 -2.00 -18.90 -28.19
C CYS A 303 -0.90 -17.85 -27.94
N GLU A 304 -0.52 -17.08 -28.97
CA GLU A 304 0.50 -16.03 -28.84
C GLU A 304 0.06 -14.93 -27.84
N LEU A 305 -1.18 -14.44 -27.98
CA LEU A 305 -1.76 -13.47 -27.03
C LEU A 305 -1.89 -14.04 -25.60
N TYR A 306 -2.26 -15.32 -25.46
CA TYR A 306 -2.39 -15.95 -24.14
C TYR A 306 -1.02 -16.18 -23.48
N PHE A 307 -0.06 -16.75 -24.20
CA PHE A 307 1.27 -17.06 -23.68
C PHE A 307 2.14 -15.82 -23.43
N GLN A 308 1.82 -14.67 -24.05
CA GLN A 308 2.41 -13.37 -23.68
C GLN A 308 2.20 -13.00 -22.20
N TYR A 309 1.09 -13.44 -21.60
CA TYR A 309 0.76 -13.19 -20.20
C TYR A 309 0.83 -14.44 -19.30
N TYR A 310 0.91 -15.63 -19.90
CA TYR A 310 0.78 -16.92 -19.20
C TYR A 310 1.82 -17.94 -19.68
N SER A 311 2.97 -18.01 -19.00
CA SER A 311 4.03 -19.01 -19.18
C SER A 311 4.15 -19.93 -17.96
N GLU A 312 4.84 -21.08 -18.09
CA GLU A 312 5.15 -21.95 -16.94
C GLU A 312 5.75 -21.18 -15.75
N ASP A 313 6.62 -20.21 -16.01
CA ASP A 313 7.30 -19.45 -14.96
C ASP A 313 6.37 -18.48 -14.26
N THR A 314 5.41 -17.88 -14.99
CA THR A 314 4.33 -17.09 -14.34
C THR A 314 3.40 -17.96 -13.50
N VAL A 315 3.21 -19.24 -13.83
CA VAL A 315 2.43 -20.19 -13.01
C VAL A 315 3.21 -20.60 -11.75
N LYS A 316 4.51 -20.86 -11.86
CA LYS A 316 5.40 -21.08 -10.70
C LYS A 316 5.36 -19.87 -9.75
N LEU A 317 5.44 -18.66 -10.30
CA LEU A 317 5.31 -17.40 -9.54
C LEU A 317 3.92 -17.22 -8.93
N LEU A 318 2.84 -17.67 -9.58
CA LEU A 318 1.49 -17.65 -9.02
C LEU A 318 1.41 -18.50 -7.74
N ASP A 319 1.85 -19.75 -7.79
CA ASP A 319 1.77 -20.63 -6.60
C ASP A 319 2.72 -20.17 -5.48
N MET A 320 3.90 -19.61 -5.81
CA MET A 320 4.78 -18.94 -4.84
C MET A 320 4.11 -17.72 -4.19
N PHE A 321 3.49 -16.84 -4.99
CA PHE A 321 2.79 -15.66 -4.50
C PHE A 321 1.55 -16.03 -3.68
N ILE A 322 0.82 -17.08 -4.04
CA ILE A 322 -0.32 -17.60 -3.25
C ILE A 322 0.15 -18.10 -1.88
N ALA A 323 1.31 -18.76 -1.80
CA ALA A 323 1.88 -19.19 -0.52
C ALA A 323 2.26 -17.97 0.35
N ASP A 324 3.04 -17.05 -0.20
CA ASP A 324 3.48 -15.80 0.47
C ASP A 324 2.31 -14.93 0.93
N ALA A 325 1.30 -14.73 0.07
CA ALA A 325 0.11 -13.96 0.41
C ALA A 325 -0.72 -14.62 1.51
N THR A 326 -0.78 -15.95 1.54
CA THR A 326 -1.45 -16.65 2.64
C THR A 326 -0.65 -16.56 3.94
N GLU A 327 0.68 -16.69 3.88
CA GLU A 327 1.56 -16.55 5.05
C GLU A 327 1.45 -15.14 5.66
N LYS A 328 1.54 -14.09 4.83
CA LYS A 328 1.35 -12.69 5.25
C LYS A 328 -0.09 -12.45 5.77
N TYR A 329 -1.13 -13.02 5.15
CA TYR A 329 -2.51 -12.94 5.64
C TYR A 329 -2.69 -13.53 7.04
N VAL A 330 -2.15 -14.73 7.28
CA VAL A 330 -2.19 -15.41 8.58
C VAL A 330 -1.35 -14.67 9.61
N PHE A 331 -0.14 -14.21 9.23
CA PHE A 331 0.74 -13.43 10.11
C PHE A 331 0.07 -12.17 10.63
N TYR A 332 -0.48 -11.32 9.76
CA TYR A 332 -1.11 -10.07 10.18
C TYR A 332 -2.44 -10.25 10.91
N ASN A 333 -3.19 -11.33 10.64
CA ASN A 333 -4.37 -11.68 11.44
C ASN A 333 -4.02 -12.31 12.80
N SER A 334 -2.85 -12.93 12.97
CA SER A 334 -2.42 -13.49 14.28
C SER A 334 -2.25 -12.42 15.37
N PHE A 335 -2.15 -11.13 15.02
CA PHE A 335 -2.21 -10.06 16.02
C PHE A 335 -3.56 -10.00 16.76
N LEU A 336 -4.62 -10.56 16.19
CA LEU A 336 -5.94 -10.71 16.82
C LEU A 336 -6.01 -11.92 17.77
N ASP A 337 -4.93 -12.69 17.92
CA ASP A 337 -4.78 -13.63 19.04
C ASP A 337 -4.51 -12.89 20.36
N TYR A 338 -3.92 -11.69 20.30
CA TYR A 338 -3.71 -10.77 21.43
C TYR A 338 -4.87 -9.77 21.62
N ILE A 339 -6.08 -10.13 21.20
CA ILE A 339 -7.28 -9.31 21.40
C ILE A 339 -7.62 -9.20 22.89
N ALA A 340 -7.97 -8.00 23.38
CA ALA A 340 -8.28 -7.80 24.80
C ALA A 340 -9.53 -8.60 25.21
N PRO A 341 -9.63 -9.06 26.48
CA PRO A 341 -10.72 -9.93 26.93
C PRO A 341 -12.12 -9.38 26.64
N ASP A 342 -12.31 -8.06 26.76
CA ASP A 342 -13.59 -7.39 26.54
C ASP A 342 -14.08 -7.46 25.07
N TYR A 343 -13.15 -7.56 24.11
CA TYR A 343 -13.44 -7.72 22.68
C TYR A 343 -13.32 -9.19 22.20
N GLY A 344 -12.88 -10.12 23.05
CA GLY A 344 -12.56 -11.49 22.65
C GLY A 344 -13.73 -12.27 22.04
N ASN A 345 -14.96 -12.04 22.53
CA ASN A 345 -16.19 -12.62 21.96
C ASN A 345 -16.50 -12.07 20.55
N GLU A 346 -15.90 -10.96 20.15
CA GLU A 346 -16.16 -10.24 18.91
C GLU A 346 -15.00 -10.29 17.92
N LYS A 347 -13.99 -11.16 18.13
CA LYS A 347 -12.77 -11.30 17.30
C LYS A 347 -13.04 -11.32 15.79
N ASN A 348 -14.12 -11.98 15.35
CA ASN A 348 -14.51 -12.06 13.93
C ASN A 348 -14.84 -10.69 13.29
N LYS A 349 -15.19 -9.67 14.10
CA LYS A 349 -15.38 -8.29 13.61
C LYS A 349 -14.05 -7.65 13.20
N TYR A 350 -12.96 -7.95 13.91
CA TYR A 350 -11.67 -7.28 13.77
C TYR A 350 -10.75 -7.91 12.71
N VAL A 351 -11.13 -9.08 12.16
CA VAL A 351 -10.41 -9.80 11.09
C VAL A 351 -10.07 -8.88 9.93
N ILE A 352 -8.78 -8.82 9.59
CA ILE A 352 -8.26 -7.99 8.50
C ILE A 352 -8.60 -8.69 7.18
N GLY A 353 -9.38 -8.02 6.35
CA GLY A 353 -9.95 -8.60 5.14
C GLY A 353 -8.93 -8.93 4.05
N PHE A 354 -9.17 -10.04 3.35
CA PHE A 354 -8.27 -10.59 2.32
C PHE A 354 -8.00 -9.62 1.15
N THR A 355 -8.89 -8.67 0.82
CA THR A 355 -8.66 -7.75 -0.31
C THR A 355 -7.51 -6.75 -0.07
N TYR A 356 -7.03 -6.61 1.17
CA TYR A 356 -5.81 -5.87 1.50
C TYR A 356 -4.52 -6.63 1.14
N PHE A 357 -4.63 -7.95 0.89
CA PHE A 357 -3.53 -8.83 0.50
C PHE A 357 -3.55 -9.16 -1.00
N LEU A 358 -4.69 -8.92 -1.66
CA LEU A 358 -4.75 -8.93 -3.13
C LEU A 358 -3.94 -7.76 -3.70
N PRO A 359 -3.20 -7.94 -4.80
CA PRO A 359 -2.53 -6.85 -5.52
C PRO A 359 -3.54 -5.85 -6.14
N GLY A 360 -3.05 -4.83 -6.84
CA GLY A 360 -3.90 -3.88 -7.59
C GLY A 360 -4.52 -4.50 -8.85
N ARG A 361 -5.38 -3.77 -9.55
CA ARG A 361 -5.85 -4.17 -10.90
C ARG A 361 -4.68 -4.16 -11.90
N GLY A 362 -4.80 -4.93 -12.99
CA GLY A 362 -3.84 -4.92 -14.11
C GLY A 362 -2.40 -5.33 -13.77
N PHE A 363 -2.15 -5.90 -12.58
CA PHE A 363 -0.81 -6.22 -12.11
C PHE A 363 -0.13 -7.33 -12.91
N SER A 364 1.18 -7.19 -13.11
CA SER A 364 2.05 -8.28 -13.54
C SER A 364 2.40 -9.18 -12.35
N MET A 365 2.37 -10.50 -12.51
CA MET A 365 2.76 -11.46 -11.46
C MET A 365 4.16 -11.18 -10.90
N TRP A 366 5.08 -10.73 -11.75
CA TRP A 366 6.46 -10.36 -11.40
C TRP A 366 6.55 -9.20 -10.38
N ASN A 367 5.48 -8.41 -10.22
CA ASN A 367 5.39 -7.32 -9.25
C ASN A 367 4.42 -7.63 -8.07
N ALA A 368 3.75 -8.79 -8.07
CA ALA A 368 2.60 -9.07 -7.19
C ALA A 368 2.93 -8.96 -5.69
N GLU A 369 4.05 -9.55 -5.25
CA GLU A 369 4.52 -9.47 -3.86
C GLU A 369 4.68 -8.01 -3.40
N ARG A 370 5.33 -7.17 -4.22
CA ARG A 370 5.58 -5.76 -3.91
C ARG A 370 4.28 -4.96 -3.82
N LEU A 371 3.29 -5.26 -4.66
CA LEU A 371 1.97 -4.61 -4.59
C LEU A 371 1.24 -4.97 -3.30
N MET A 372 1.29 -6.24 -2.91
CA MET A 372 0.75 -6.70 -1.63
C MET A 372 1.46 -6.05 -0.44
N GLN A 373 2.80 -6.04 -0.40
CA GLN A 373 3.58 -5.37 0.66
C GLN A 373 3.22 -3.87 0.77
N ASN A 374 3.02 -3.18 -0.37
CA ASN A 374 2.58 -1.79 -0.36
C ASN A 374 1.17 -1.60 0.23
N LYS A 375 0.19 -2.45 -0.11
CA LYS A 375 -1.15 -2.41 0.51
C LYS A 375 -1.12 -2.77 2.00
N ILE A 376 -0.33 -3.79 2.39
CA ILE A 376 -0.11 -4.14 3.80
C ILE A 376 0.41 -2.92 4.56
N LYS A 377 1.41 -2.23 4.01
CA LYS A 377 1.97 -1.01 4.60
C LYS A 377 0.98 0.16 4.67
N ALA A 378 0.18 0.37 3.62
CA ALA A 378 -0.74 1.50 3.53
C ALA A 378 -2.07 1.31 4.27
N GLN A 379 -2.53 0.06 4.46
CA GLN A 379 -3.88 -0.25 4.94
C GLN A 379 -3.89 -1.22 6.13
N VAL A 380 -3.09 -2.30 6.11
CA VAL A 380 -3.06 -3.30 7.21
C VAL A 380 -2.34 -2.78 8.45
N LEU A 381 -1.15 -2.19 8.29
CA LEU A 381 -0.36 -1.69 9.43
C LEU A 381 -1.02 -0.48 10.14
N PRO A 382 -1.62 0.51 9.44
CA PRO A 382 -2.40 1.56 10.10
C PRO A 382 -3.63 1.04 10.85
N LEU A 383 -4.32 0.02 10.31
CA LEU A 383 -5.46 -0.62 10.96
C LEU A 383 -5.04 -1.33 12.27
N LEU A 384 -3.95 -2.11 12.24
CA LEU A 384 -3.39 -2.71 13.46
C LEU A 384 -2.94 -1.65 14.49
N ARG A 385 -2.30 -0.56 14.03
CA ARG A 385 -1.88 0.55 14.90
C ARG A 385 -3.07 1.26 15.53
N GLN A 386 -4.18 1.37 14.81
CA GLN A 386 -5.46 1.86 15.33
C GLN A 386 -6.03 0.90 16.39
N TYR A 387 -6.13 -0.40 16.11
CA TYR A 387 -6.62 -1.40 17.09
C TYR A 387 -5.78 -1.41 18.39
N LYS A 388 -4.47 -1.19 18.33
CA LYS A 388 -3.64 -1.01 19.53
C LYS A 388 -3.96 0.29 20.26
N LYS A 389 -4.11 1.41 19.56
CA LYS A 389 -4.48 2.71 20.16
C LYS A 389 -5.86 2.67 20.84
N GLU A 390 -6.78 1.88 20.30
CA GLU A 390 -8.12 1.66 20.83
C GLU A 390 -8.18 0.62 21.96
N GLY A 391 -7.05 0.02 22.35
CA GLY A 391 -6.98 -1.01 23.38
C GLY A 391 -7.53 -2.38 22.95
N VAL A 392 -7.94 -2.55 21.69
CA VAL A 392 -8.46 -3.81 21.14
C VAL A 392 -7.37 -4.88 21.07
N VAL A 393 -6.12 -4.51 20.73
CA VAL A 393 -4.99 -5.45 20.62
C VAL A 393 -3.89 -5.09 21.62
N LEU A 394 -3.62 -5.98 22.57
CA LEU A 394 -2.75 -5.76 23.74
C LEU A 394 -1.26 -6.07 23.47
N THR A 395 -0.76 -5.85 22.26
CA THR A 395 0.63 -6.18 21.89
C THR A 395 1.61 -5.05 22.20
N GLU A 396 2.76 -5.37 22.80
CA GLU A 396 3.85 -4.40 23.03
C GLU A 396 4.40 -3.85 21.70
N SER A 397 4.50 -4.67 20.65
CA SER A 397 5.07 -4.28 19.35
C SER A 397 4.22 -4.74 18.17
N ILE A 398 3.74 -3.79 17.36
CA ILE A 398 3.30 -4.05 15.99
C ILE A 398 4.54 -3.94 15.08
N PRO A 399 4.70 -4.79 14.05
CA PRO A 399 5.79 -4.67 13.10
C PRO A 399 5.89 -3.26 12.51
N ASP A 400 7.11 -2.75 12.40
CA ASP A 400 7.37 -1.65 11.48
C ASP A 400 7.29 -2.15 10.04
N ALA A 401 6.91 -1.25 9.14
CA ALA A 401 6.68 -1.62 7.75
C ALA A 401 7.98 -2.06 7.07
N GLU A 402 7.96 -3.23 6.44
CA GLU A 402 9.01 -3.62 5.51
C GLU A 402 9.22 -2.57 4.40
N HIS A 403 10.45 -2.54 3.91
CA HIS A 403 11.01 -1.40 3.21
C HIS A 403 10.99 -1.62 1.68
N THR A 404 9.82 -1.49 1.05
CA THR A 404 9.61 -1.95 -0.34
C THR A 404 9.13 -0.89 -1.35
N TYR A 405 10.01 0.07 -1.66
CA TYR A 405 10.35 0.22 -3.07
C TYR A 405 11.84 -0.03 -3.24
N SER A 406 12.20 -0.65 -4.36
CA SER A 406 13.49 -1.33 -4.49
C SER A 406 14.02 -1.20 -5.91
N GLN A 407 15.07 -0.40 -6.08
CA GLN A 407 16.12 -0.77 -7.03
C GLN A 407 17.07 -1.74 -6.31
N TYR A 408 17.83 -2.53 -7.07
CA TYR A 408 18.92 -3.34 -6.51
C TYR A 408 20.24 -2.77 -6.99
N THR A 409 21.23 -2.65 -6.11
CA THR A 409 22.57 -2.15 -6.43
C THR A 409 23.65 -3.04 -5.82
N ARG A 410 24.88 -2.97 -6.35
CA ARG A 410 26.04 -3.71 -5.78
C ARG A 410 26.96 -2.83 -4.93
N GLU A 411 26.61 -1.57 -4.70
CA GLU A 411 27.44 -0.61 -3.97
C GLU A 411 26.70 -0.08 -2.73
N ARG A 412 27.19 -0.44 -1.53
CA ARG A 412 26.59 -0.03 -0.23
C ARG A 412 26.50 1.49 -0.04
N ALA A 413 27.27 2.27 -0.80
CA ALA A 413 27.23 3.74 -0.78
C ALA A 413 25.92 4.34 -1.34
N GLU A 414 25.21 3.59 -2.18
CA GLU A 414 23.91 3.99 -2.74
C GLU A 414 22.73 3.62 -1.81
N VAL A 415 23.03 2.86 -0.74
CA VAL A 415 22.05 2.29 0.18
C VAL A 415 22.04 3.06 1.49
N ALA A 416 21.07 3.96 1.66
CA ALA A 416 20.85 4.68 2.93
C ALA A 416 20.16 3.79 3.98
N GLU A 417 20.82 2.68 4.38
CA GLU A 417 20.34 1.75 5.41
C GLU A 417 21.03 1.95 6.77
N ASP A 418 20.30 1.66 7.86
CA ASP A 418 20.88 1.52 9.19
C ASP A 418 21.97 0.43 9.18
N LYS A 419 23.15 0.75 9.72
CA LYS A 419 24.25 -0.22 9.90
C LYS A 419 23.99 -1.11 11.12
N ILE A 420 24.46 -2.35 11.04
CA ILE A 420 24.69 -3.20 12.21
C ILE A 420 26.11 -2.92 12.69
N GLU A 421 26.25 -2.42 13.92
CA GLU A 421 27.53 -2.16 14.56
C GLU A 421 27.85 -3.28 15.56
N ILE A 422 29.00 -3.94 15.44
CA ILE A 422 29.43 -4.99 16.38
C ILE A 422 30.52 -4.42 17.30
N LYS A 423 30.21 -4.28 18.58
CA LYS A 423 31.21 -4.01 19.62
C LYS A 423 31.80 -5.33 20.12
N LEU A 424 33.05 -5.56 19.75
CA LEU A 424 33.84 -6.72 20.13
C LEU A 424 34.23 -6.70 21.63
N ASN A 425 34.63 -7.88 22.10
CA ASN A 425 35.46 -8.04 23.28
C ASN A 425 36.71 -8.79 22.82
N ASP A 426 37.81 -8.05 22.66
CA ASP A 426 38.97 -8.53 21.93
C ASP A 426 39.69 -9.68 22.65
N GLU A 427 39.64 -9.70 23.98
CA GLU A 427 40.13 -10.81 24.81
C GLU A 427 39.31 -12.09 24.56
N TYR A 428 37.98 -12.03 24.60
CA TYR A 428 37.13 -13.19 24.35
C TYR A 428 37.23 -13.68 22.89
N ARG A 429 37.44 -12.77 21.94
CA ARG A 429 37.59 -13.11 20.51
C ARG A 429 38.97 -13.69 20.20
N GLN A 430 40.06 -13.11 20.72
CA GLN A 430 41.42 -13.62 20.50
C GLN A 430 41.55 -15.07 21.00
N ILE A 431 40.97 -15.37 22.18
CA ILE A 431 40.90 -16.73 22.71
C ILE A 431 40.22 -17.72 21.73
N PHE A 432 39.24 -17.27 20.93
CA PHE A 432 38.65 -18.11 19.87
C PHE A 432 39.62 -18.34 18.70
N LEU A 433 40.30 -17.28 18.25
CA LEU A 433 41.22 -17.32 17.11
C LEU A 433 42.48 -18.16 17.42
N ASP A 434 42.93 -18.14 18.68
CA ASP A 434 44.02 -18.97 19.19
C ASP A 434 43.62 -20.47 19.18
N MET A 435 42.37 -20.79 19.53
CA MET A 435 41.84 -22.16 19.37
C MET A 435 41.66 -22.56 17.90
N LEU A 436 41.15 -21.67 17.05
CA LEU A 436 40.91 -21.94 15.63
C LEU A 436 42.21 -22.13 14.84
N SER A 437 43.30 -21.48 15.26
CA SER A 437 44.66 -21.69 14.74
C SER A 437 45.37 -22.91 15.33
N GLY A 438 44.73 -23.66 16.24
CA GLY A 438 45.33 -24.80 16.93
C GLY A 438 46.45 -24.45 17.91
N SER A 439 46.58 -23.17 18.30
CA SER A 439 47.60 -22.71 19.27
C SER A 439 47.11 -22.76 20.73
N ALA A 440 45.79 -22.90 20.94
CA ALA A 440 45.15 -23.14 22.24
C ALA A 440 44.12 -24.28 22.18
N SER A 441 43.68 -24.78 23.34
CA SER A 441 42.60 -25.75 23.50
C SER A 441 41.55 -25.22 24.48
N ALA A 442 40.27 -25.58 24.29
CA ALA A 442 39.19 -25.14 25.17
C ALA A 442 39.24 -25.76 26.58
N GLU A 443 39.99 -26.86 26.77
CA GLU A 443 39.94 -27.64 28.00
C GLU A 443 40.52 -26.88 29.21
N GLY A 444 39.62 -26.43 30.08
CA GLY A 444 39.96 -25.72 31.32
C GLY A 444 40.07 -24.20 31.22
N LEU A 445 39.97 -23.61 30.02
CA LEU A 445 40.02 -22.15 29.83
C LEU A 445 38.89 -21.43 30.58
N ARG A 446 39.26 -20.35 31.28
CA ARG A 446 38.34 -19.43 31.97
C ARG A 446 38.60 -18.00 31.55
N PHE A 447 37.51 -17.28 31.29
CA PHE A 447 37.50 -15.84 30.99
C PHE A 447 37.47 -15.01 32.29
N GLN A 448 37.64 -13.68 32.21
CA GLN A 448 37.59 -12.80 33.37
C GLN A 448 36.31 -12.98 34.20
N GLY A 449 36.46 -13.02 35.53
CA GLY A 449 35.40 -13.41 36.46
C GLY A 449 35.28 -14.93 36.69
N GLY A 450 36.10 -15.76 36.02
CA GLY A 450 36.19 -17.20 36.23
C GLY A 450 35.16 -18.03 35.46
N GLN A 451 34.38 -17.42 34.56
CA GLN A 451 33.44 -18.12 33.67
C GLN A 451 34.21 -19.06 32.71
N LYS A 452 33.70 -20.27 32.44
CA LYS A 452 34.26 -21.14 31.39
C LYS A 452 34.01 -20.55 29.99
N TYR A 453 34.93 -20.83 29.07
CA TYR A 453 34.83 -20.39 27.68
C TYR A 453 33.80 -21.22 26.88
N ASN A 454 32.95 -20.57 26.07
CA ASN A 454 31.94 -21.25 25.26
C ASN A 454 32.29 -21.22 23.76
N THR A 455 32.82 -22.32 23.24
CA THR A 455 33.18 -22.47 21.82
C THR A 455 31.99 -22.62 20.87
N ASN A 456 30.77 -22.96 21.35
CA ASN A 456 29.56 -22.91 20.51
C ASN A 456 29.22 -21.47 20.13
N TYR A 457 29.34 -20.56 21.12
CA TYR A 457 29.11 -19.13 20.93
C TYR A 457 30.13 -18.53 19.96
N GLY A 458 31.40 -18.90 20.06
CA GLY A 458 32.46 -18.43 19.16
C GLY A 458 32.20 -18.78 17.68
N VAL A 459 31.81 -20.03 17.38
CA VAL A 459 31.44 -20.45 16.01
C VAL A 459 30.27 -19.61 15.47
N LEU A 460 29.19 -19.49 16.24
CA LEU A 460 28.01 -18.77 15.80
C LEU A 460 28.28 -17.26 15.64
N PHE A 461 29.06 -16.69 16.55
CA PHE A 461 29.47 -15.29 16.49
C PHE A 461 30.34 -15.00 15.27
N GLU A 462 31.33 -15.83 14.95
CA GLU A 462 32.18 -15.64 13.77
C GLU A 462 31.40 -15.70 12.44
N ILE A 463 30.32 -16.48 12.38
CA ILE A 463 29.42 -16.52 11.21
C ILE A 463 28.59 -15.24 11.12
N ILE A 464 28.01 -14.76 12.24
CA ILE A 464 27.31 -13.48 12.28
C ILE A 464 28.27 -12.31 11.96
N TYR A 465 29.52 -12.39 12.43
CA TYR A 465 30.56 -11.41 12.14
C TYR A 465 30.93 -11.40 10.65
N ASP A 466 31.11 -12.56 10.01
CA ASP A 466 31.29 -12.65 8.56
C ASP A 466 30.12 -11.99 7.82
N MET A 467 28.86 -12.36 8.16
CA MET A 467 27.63 -11.84 7.55
C MET A 467 27.46 -10.32 7.67
N VAL A 468 27.92 -9.72 8.77
CA VAL A 468 27.77 -8.28 9.08
C VAL A 468 28.96 -7.44 8.57
N THR A 469 30.16 -8.03 8.55
CA THR A 469 31.38 -7.36 8.05
C THR A 469 31.41 -7.35 6.52
N TYR A 470 30.96 -8.44 5.90
CA TYR A 470 30.93 -8.63 4.45
C TYR A 470 29.50 -8.91 3.93
N PRO A 471 28.54 -7.99 4.12
CA PRO A 471 27.13 -8.29 3.83
C PRO A 471 26.87 -8.52 2.34
N LEU A 472 26.22 -9.65 2.04
CA LEU A 472 25.70 -9.97 0.72
C LEU A 472 24.26 -9.48 0.48
N ILE A 473 23.52 -9.22 1.56
CA ILE A 473 22.12 -8.75 1.58
C ILE A 473 21.99 -7.57 2.55
N ASN A 474 20.82 -6.94 2.64
CA ASN A 474 20.64 -5.75 3.48
C ASN A 474 20.80 -6.00 4.99
N ASN A 475 21.22 -4.97 5.72
CA ASN A 475 21.34 -5.01 7.19
C ASN A 475 20.01 -5.34 7.88
N TRP A 476 18.87 -4.93 7.32
CA TRP A 476 17.55 -5.25 7.90
C TRP A 476 17.14 -6.71 7.66
N GLU A 477 17.47 -7.30 6.50
CA GLU A 477 17.24 -8.72 6.18
C GLU A 477 18.11 -9.62 7.07
N ILE A 478 19.36 -9.19 7.34
CA ILE A 478 20.24 -9.83 8.33
C ILE A 478 19.60 -9.80 9.72
N MET A 479 19.11 -8.64 10.18
CA MET A 479 18.50 -8.54 11.51
C MET A 479 17.23 -9.38 11.64
N ASP A 480 16.41 -9.50 10.60
CA ASP A 480 15.21 -10.34 10.61
C ASP A 480 15.55 -11.84 10.77
N LEU A 481 16.50 -12.35 9.97
CA LEU A 481 17.01 -13.73 10.09
C LEU A 481 17.55 -14.05 11.50
N LEU A 482 18.14 -13.07 12.19
CA LEU A 482 18.69 -13.22 13.53
C LEU A 482 17.66 -13.04 14.67
N MET A 483 16.50 -12.41 14.40
CA MET A 483 15.47 -12.09 15.41
C MET A 483 14.15 -12.86 15.29
N TYR A 484 13.64 -13.10 14.08
CA TYR A 484 12.25 -13.53 13.84
C TYR A 484 12.05 -14.82 13.03
N ASP A 485 13.08 -15.38 12.37
CA ASP A 485 12.95 -16.63 11.58
C ASP A 485 12.58 -17.85 12.44
N ARG A 486 11.32 -18.28 12.32
CA ARG A 486 10.72 -19.37 13.08
C ARG A 486 11.20 -20.78 12.68
N GLU A 487 11.85 -20.94 11.53
CA GLU A 487 12.41 -22.23 11.12
C GLU A 487 13.78 -22.48 11.76
N ILE A 488 14.56 -21.42 12.02
CA ILE A 488 15.88 -21.49 12.69
C ILE A 488 15.72 -21.65 14.21
N TYR A 489 14.77 -20.95 14.84
CA TYR A 489 14.50 -21.02 16.29
C TYR A 489 13.02 -20.79 16.62
N TYR A 490 12.53 -21.47 17.66
CA TYR A 490 11.11 -21.40 18.02
C TYR A 490 10.83 -20.31 19.08
N LYS A 491 10.18 -19.23 18.66
CA LYS A 491 9.69 -18.15 19.55
C LYS A 491 8.40 -18.56 20.26
N LEU A 492 8.31 -18.29 21.57
CA LEU A 492 7.10 -18.45 22.39
C LEU A 492 6.75 -17.10 23.01
N ASP A 493 5.59 -16.56 22.65
CA ASP A 493 5.08 -15.28 23.13
C ASP A 493 3.92 -15.48 24.11
N GLU A 494 4.21 -15.79 25.38
CA GLU A 494 3.21 -15.76 26.46
C GLU A 494 3.85 -15.80 27.87
N GLY A 495 3.34 -14.97 28.79
CA GLY A 495 3.28 -15.18 30.24
C GLY A 495 4.55 -15.60 31.02
N GLN A 496 5.04 -16.84 30.84
CA GLN A 496 6.15 -17.41 31.61
C GLN A 496 7.09 -18.34 30.79
N ALA A 497 8.12 -17.70 30.21
CA ALA A 497 9.47 -18.22 29.99
C ALA A 497 9.76 -19.36 28.97
N TRP A 498 10.93 -19.22 28.34
CA TRP A 498 11.67 -20.20 27.50
C TRP A 498 11.21 -20.39 26.04
N GLY A 499 11.50 -19.42 25.17
CA GLY A 499 11.48 -19.56 23.70
C GLY A 499 12.61 -18.76 23.05
N SER A 500 13.57 -19.44 22.42
CA SER A 500 14.83 -18.82 21.97
C SER A 500 14.67 -17.97 20.71
N CYS A 501 15.34 -16.83 20.67
CA CYS A 501 15.79 -16.14 19.46
C CYS A 501 17.32 -16.23 19.35
N LEU A 502 17.91 -15.92 18.19
CA LEU A 502 19.37 -15.90 18.06
C LEU A 502 19.94 -14.68 18.80
N ILE A 503 19.45 -13.49 18.46
CA ILE A 503 19.72 -12.24 19.19
C ILE A 503 18.45 -11.66 19.83
N CYS A 504 18.59 -11.05 21.00
CA CYS A 504 17.50 -10.39 21.74
C CYS A 504 17.88 -8.96 22.14
N ASN A 505 16.90 -8.08 22.27
CA ASN A 505 17.08 -6.69 22.71
C ASN A 505 17.46 -6.62 24.20
N SER A 506 18.34 -5.69 24.59
CA SER A 506 18.80 -5.51 25.98
C SER A 506 17.71 -5.19 27.01
N ASN A 507 16.56 -4.66 26.57
CA ASN A 507 15.43 -4.39 27.45
C ASN A 507 14.58 -5.66 27.67
N LEU A 508 14.58 -6.57 26.69
CA LEU A 508 13.89 -7.87 26.75
C LEU A 508 14.74 -8.98 27.39
N SER A 509 16.08 -8.91 27.37
CA SER A 509 16.95 -9.95 27.96
C SER A 509 16.70 -10.17 29.46
N LYS A 510 16.29 -9.12 30.19
CA LYS A 510 15.87 -9.19 31.60
C LYS A 510 14.64 -10.09 31.83
N TYR A 511 13.77 -10.21 30.83
CA TYR A 511 12.52 -10.99 30.88
C TYR A 511 12.66 -12.36 30.20
N VAL A 512 13.49 -12.44 29.14
CA VAL A 512 13.99 -13.71 28.59
C VAL A 512 14.99 -14.29 29.58
N ARG A 513 14.47 -14.88 30.66
CA ARG A 513 15.29 -15.58 31.67
C ARG A 513 16.28 -16.52 30.95
N LEU A 514 17.56 -16.17 30.99
CA LEU A 514 18.64 -17.10 30.66
C LEU A 514 18.66 -18.25 31.68
N GLY A 515 19.26 -19.37 31.28
CA GLY A 515 19.24 -20.63 32.03
C GLY A 515 19.54 -20.45 33.51
N ALA A 516 18.54 -20.69 34.37
CA ALA A 516 18.77 -20.90 35.79
C ALA A 516 19.58 -22.19 35.94
N SER A 517 20.91 -22.03 36.02
CA SER A 517 21.91 -23.00 35.55
C SER A 517 21.72 -23.44 34.10
N ASP A 518 22.44 -22.82 33.16
CA ASP A 518 22.95 -23.64 32.06
C ASP A 518 23.96 -24.63 32.67
N SER A 519 23.56 -25.90 32.65
CA SER A 519 24.14 -27.00 33.40
C SER A 519 24.75 -28.07 32.48
N PHE A 520 24.96 -27.72 31.20
CA PHE A 520 25.64 -28.57 30.24
C PHE A 520 27.14 -28.68 30.57
N SER A 521 27.76 -29.82 30.28
CA SER A 521 29.18 -30.08 30.54
C SER A 521 30.09 -29.17 29.70
N GLY A 522 30.40 -28.00 30.26
CA GLY A 522 31.07 -26.88 29.59
C GLY A 522 30.74 -25.54 30.26
N ASN A 523 29.51 -25.37 30.73
CA ASN A 523 29.08 -24.17 31.47
C ASN A 523 28.85 -24.55 32.96
N ASP A 524 29.67 -23.99 33.86
CA ASP A 524 29.57 -24.24 35.31
C ASP A 524 28.52 -23.31 35.94
N ASN A 525 27.26 -23.74 36.07
CA ASN A 525 26.22 -23.21 37.00
C ASN A 525 26.25 -21.68 37.27
N GLY A 526 26.48 -20.87 36.24
CA GLY A 526 26.82 -19.46 36.38
C GLY A 526 26.30 -18.66 35.21
N VAL A 527 26.00 -17.39 35.46
CA VAL A 527 25.41 -16.49 34.45
C VAL A 527 26.42 -16.30 33.33
N TYR A 528 26.08 -16.76 32.12
CA TYR A 528 26.79 -16.38 30.91
C TYR A 528 26.62 -14.88 30.72
N ARG A 529 27.73 -14.11 30.70
CA ARG A 529 27.66 -12.66 30.53
C ARG A 529 26.97 -12.28 29.22
N GLU A 530 25.82 -11.63 29.35
CA GLU A 530 24.99 -11.15 28.22
C GLU A 530 25.80 -10.23 27.29
N ASP A 531 26.75 -9.48 27.84
CA ASP A 531 27.47 -8.37 27.20
C ASP A 531 28.82 -8.74 26.54
N LEU A 532 29.16 -10.03 26.42
CA LEU A 532 30.45 -10.47 25.85
C LEU A 532 30.71 -9.90 24.45
N HIS A 533 29.76 -10.00 23.53
CA HIS A 533 29.75 -9.22 22.29
C HIS A 533 28.39 -8.55 22.20
N SER A 534 28.35 -7.30 21.74
CA SER A 534 27.09 -6.55 21.62
C SER A 534 26.91 -5.99 20.23
N ILE A 535 25.70 -6.20 19.71
CA ILE A 535 25.27 -5.87 18.35
C ILE A 535 24.33 -4.67 18.49
N PHE A 536 24.57 -3.58 17.77
CA PHE A 536 23.73 -2.40 17.80
C PHE A 536 23.07 -2.20 16.42
N TYR A 537 21.76 -1.92 16.43
CA TYR A 537 20.98 -1.68 15.22
C TYR A 537 19.81 -0.74 15.53
N LYS A 538 19.57 0.27 14.68
CA LYS A 538 18.58 1.35 14.92
C LYS A 538 18.69 1.99 16.32
N GLY A 539 19.92 2.16 16.82
CA GLY A 539 20.22 2.69 18.16
C GLY A 539 19.88 1.76 19.34
N LYS A 540 19.34 0.57 19.08
CA LYS A 540 19.00 -0.43 20.11
C LYS A 540 20.14 -1.44 20.26
N LYS A 541 20.43 -1.87 21.49
CA LYS A 541 21.46 -2.87 21.82
C LYS A 541 20.85 -4.28 21.82
N TYR A 542 21.58 -5.24 21.25
CA TYR A 542 21.21 -6.64 21.15
C TYR A 542 22.35 -7.54 21.67
N PHE A 543 21.95 -8.67 22.24
CA PHE A 543 22.80 -9.73 22.79
C PHE A 543 22.46 -11.07 22.13
N LEU A 544 23.40 -12.02 22.10
CA LEU A 544 23.16 -13.39 21.58
C LEU A 544 22.61 -14.28 22.72
N VAL A 545 21.42 -14.85 22.56
CA VAL A 545 20.62 -15.43 23.68
C VAL A 545 20.27 -16.93 23.49
N SER A 546 20.71 -17.55 22.39
CA SER A 546 20.41 -18.96 22.07
C SER A 546 21.07 -19.97 23.02
N LYS A 547 20.31 -20.95 23.53
CA LYS A 547 20.85 -22.12 24.25
C LYS A 547 21.23 -23.23 23.26
N ILE A 548 22.49 -23.22 22.84
CA ILE A 548 23.01 -24.08 21.76
C ILE A 548 23.63 -25.35 22.33
N LYS A 549 23.13 -26.51 21.86
CA LYS A 549 23.70 -27.82 22.17
C LYS A 549 24.86 -28.17 21.24
N THR A 550 25.98 -28.63 21.83
CA THR A 550 27.11 -29.22 21.11
C THR A 550 26.78 -30.62 20.62
N GLU A 551 27.21 -30.97 19.41
CA GLU A 551 27.23 -32.35 18.95
C GLU A 551 28.44 -33.10 19.50
N THR A 552 28.26 -34.38 19.80
CA THR A 552 29.30 -35.24 20.40
C THR A 552 29.82 -36.31 19.44
N LYS A 553 29.32 -36.33 18.19
CA LYS A 553 29.66 -37.27 17.12
C LYS A 553 29.41 -36.65 15.74
N ALA A 554 30.17 -37.11 14.75
CA ALA A 554 29.92 -36.85 13.33
C ALA A 554 28.51 -37.30 12.88
N ARG A 555 27.90 -36.56 11.95
CA ARG A 555 26.55 -36.83 11.40
C ARG A 555 26.27 -36.05 10.11
N SER A 556 25.32 -36.53 9.30
CA SER A 556 24.70 -35.72 8.22
C SER A 556 23.19 -35.60 8.45
N ILE A 557 22.66 -34.39 8.24
CA ILE A 557 21.23 -34.05 8.28
C ILE A 557 20.97 -33.02 7.18
N ASN A 558 19.96 -33.26 6.34
CA ASN A 558 19.56 -32.34 5.27
C ASN A 558 18.66 -31.20 5.80
N ILE A 559 18.62 -30.07 5.10
CA ILE A 559 17.99 -28.79 5.49
C ILE A 559 16.54 -28.97 5.98
N ASP A 560 15.74 -29.77 5.28
CA ASP A 560 14.34 -30.04 5.64
C ASP A 560 14.13 -30.83 6.94
N LYS A 561 15.20 -31.43 7.49
CA LYS A 561 15.25 -32.04 8.82
C LYS A 561 15.94 -31.14 9.86
N CYS A 562 16.61 -30.07 9.44
CA CYS A 562 17.10 -28.99 10.31
C CYS A 562 15.97 -27.99 10.65
N ARG A 563 15.06 -27.69 9.71
CA ARG A 563 13.86 -26.83 9.94
C ARG A 563 13.05 -27.27 11.16
N LEU A 564 12.73 -26.34 12.06
CA LEU A 564 11.90 -26.60 13.24
C LEU A 564 10.40 -26.60 12.90
N LYS A 565 9.79 -27.79 12.82
CA LYS A 565 8.39 -27.94 12.34
C LYS A 565 7.30 -27.96 13.43
N LYS A 566 7.64 -27.93 14.73
CA LYS A 566 6.70 -27.89 15.88
C LYS A 566 7.34 -27.29 17.14
N VAL A 567 6.52 -26.77 18.07
CA VAL A 567 6.94 -26.49 19.45
C VAL A 567 7.46 -27.78 20.10
N VAL A 568 8.74 -27.82 20.47
CA VAL A 568 9.28 -28.89 21.32
C VAL A 568 10.26 -28.26 22.31
N ARG A 569 10.10 -28.55 23.60
CA ARG A 569 11.07 -28.16 24.66
C ARG A 569 12.37 -28.96 24.53
N ARG A 570 13.17 -28.68 23.50
CA ARG A 570 14.48 -29.30 23.24
C ARG A 570 15.47 -28.25 22.72
N GLU A 571 16.71 -28.43 23.12
CA GLU A 571 17.84 -27.56 22.80
C GLU A 571 18.17 -27.65 21.29
N VAL A 572 18.40 -26.51 20.64
CA VAL A 572 18.76 -26.49 19.22
C VAL A 572 20.26 -26.82 19.09
N SER A 573 20.58 -27.66 18.11
CA SER A 573 21.96 -28.07 17.83
C SER A 573 22.72 -27.01 17.04
N LEU A 574 23.98 -26.76 17.39
CA LEU A 574 24.87 -25.84 16.66
C LEU A 574 24.88 -26.13 15.16
N TYR A 575 25.11 -27.39 14.76
CA TYR A 575 25.17 -27.78 13.34
C TYR A 575 23.86 -27.53 12.60
N ALA A 576 22.70 -27.83 13.21
CA ALA A 576 21.41 -27.64 12.53
C ALA A 576 21.05 -26.14 12.40
N MET A 577 21.30 -25.37 13.46
CA MET A 577 21.10 -23.92 13.51
C MET A 577 21.98 -23.19 12.50
N VAL A 578 23.28 -23.48 12.53
CA VAL A 578 24.28 -22.86 11.65
C VAL A 578 24.03 -23.22 10.18
N LYS A 579 23.84 -24.50 9.86
CA LYS A 579 23.58 -24.97 8.48
C LYS A 579 22.30 -24.34 7.90
N LEU A 580 21.25 -24.18 8.70
CA LEU A 580 20.01 -23.53 8.26
C LEU A 580 20.13 -22.01 8.14
N LEU A 581 20.85 -21.34 9.05
CA LEU A 581 21.12 -19.90 8.99
C LEU A 581 21.92 -19.52 7.73
N VAL A 582 23.00 -20.25 7.43
CA VAL A 582 23.82 -20.04 6.23
C VAL A 582 23.01 -20.31 4.96
N TYR A 583 22.24 -21.41 4.92
CA TYR A 583 21.35 -21.72 3.80
C TYR A 583 20.31 -20.61 3.57
N LYS A 584 19.69 -20.08 4.63
CA LYS A 584 18.72 -18.97 4.55
C LYS A 584 19.36 -17.69 4.03
N TYR A 585 20.56 -17.35 4.51
CA TYR A 585 21.33 -16.17 4.08
C TYR A 585 21.69 -16.24 2.59
N LEU A 586 22.25 -17.38 2.13
CA LEU A 586 22.57 -17.58 0.72
C LEU A 586 21.32 -17.69 -0.17
N SER A 587 20.21 -18.24 0.34
CA SER A 587 18.92 -18.23 -0.37
C SER A 587 18.36 -16.81 -0.53
N ALA A 588 18.54 -15.93 0.46
CA ALA A 588 18.17 -14.52 0.32
C ALA A 588 19.07 -13.80 -0.70
N TYR A 589 20.37 -14.08 -0.69
CA TYR A 589 21.30 -13.53 -1.68
C TYR A 589 20.99 -13.98 -3.11
N LEU A 590 20.65 -15.26 -3.32
CA LEU A 590 20.23 -15.79 -4.62
C LEU A 590 19.03 -15.01 -5.18
N ARG A 591 17.97 -14.82 -4.39
CA ARG A 591 16.80 -14.03 -4.81
C ARG A 591 17.14 -12.58 -5.15
N ASN A 592 18.06 -11.97 -4.42
CA ASN A 592 18.51 -10.60 -4.71
C ASN A 592 19.33 -10.55 -6.02
N LEU A 593 20.22 -11.53 -6.28
CA LEU A 593 20.95 -11.67 -7.55
C LEU A 593 20.00 -11.86 -8.73
N GLU A 594 19.02 -12.77 -8.61
CA GLU A 594 17.98 -13.01 -9.61
C GLU A 594 17.20 -11.72 -9.90
N ALA A 595 16.69 -11.05 -8.86
CA ALA A 595 15.91 -9.82 -9.02
C ALA A 595 16.72 -8.64 -9.61
N TYR A 596 18.02 -8.53 -9.29
CA TYR A 596 18.90 -7.53 -9.89
C TYR A 596 19.16 -7.81 -11.38
N LYS A 597 19.33 -9.08 -11.78
CA LYS A 597 19.50 -9.51 -13.18
C LYS A 597 18.30 -9.12 -14.07
N TYR A 598 17.08 -9.05 -13.51
CA TYR A 598 15.90 -8.53 -14.22
C TYR A 598 15.77 -7.00 -14.20
N ALA A 599 16.42 -6.30 -13.26
CA ALA A 599 16.25 -4.87 -13.05
C ALA A 599 17.17 -3.99 -13.92
N ASP A 600 18.38 -4.47 -14.24
CA ASP A 600 19.35 -3.75 -15.09
C ASP A 600 19.86 -4.67 -16.22
N SER A 601 19.27 -4.51 -17.41
CA SER A 601 19.66 -5.27 -18.60
C SER A 601 20.99 -4.84 -19.23
N SER A 602 21.65 -3.78 -18.69
CA SER A 602 22.91 -3.26 -19.20
C SER A 602 24.15 -3.79 -18.48
N ASN A 603 23.99 -4.38 -17.29
CA ASN A 603 25.10 -4.76 -16.40
C ASN A 603 24.93 -6.20 -15.85
N PRO A 604 25.42 -7.22 -16.57
CA PRO A 604 25.13 -8.61 -16.23
C PRO A 604 25.85 -9.07 -14.95
N VAL A 605 25.07 -9.49 -13.95
CA VAL A 605 25.48 -10.59 -13.06
C VAL A 605 25.73 -11.80 -13.94
N GLY A 606 26.93 -12.38 -13.85
CA GLY A 606 27.27 -13.59 -14.59
C GLY A 606 26.45 -14.78 -14.08
N ASP A 607 25.94 -15.61 -14.99
CA ASP A 607 25.26 -16.87 -14.63
C ASP A 607 26.16 -17.79 -13.78
N GLU A 608 27.48 -17.63 -13.88
CA GLU A 608 28.48 -18.29 -13.04
C GLU A 608 28.32 -17.97 -11.53
N GLU A 609 27.91 -16.75 -11.16
CA GLU A 609 27.71 -16.35 -9.76
C GLU A 609 26.42 -16.94 -9.19
N ILE A 610 25.33 -16.90 -9.96
CA ILE A 610 24.05 -17.56 -9.63
C ILE A 610 24.27 -19.08 -9.48
N LEU A 611 24.98 -19.70 -10.43
CA LEU A 611 25.31 -21.12 -10.40
C LEU A 611 26.22 -21.50 -9.22
N ALA A 612 27.16 -20.64 -8.83
CA ALA A 612 27.99 -20.85 -7.64
C ALA A 612 27.13 -20.85 -6.36
N VAL A 613 26.20 -19.91 -6.20
CA VAL A 613 25.29 -19.88 -5.04
C VAL A 613 24.36 -21.11 -5.03
N GLU A 614 23.83 -21.54 -6.19
CA GLU A 614 23.09 -22.81 -6.29
C GLU A 614 23.93 -24.03 -5.88
N MET A 615 25.19 -24.09 -6.32
CA MET A 615 26.10 -25.19 -5.97
C MET A 615 26.40 -25.20 -4.47
N ASP A 616 26.63 -24.04 -3.87
CA ASP A 616 26.87 -23.91 -2.42
C ASP A 616 25.63 -24.27 -1.60
N LEU A 617 24.42 -23.93 -2.06
CA LEU A 617 23.16 -24.35 -1.42
C LEU A 617 22.96 -25.88 -1.47
N ARG A 618 23.35 -26.54 -2.58
CA ARG A 618 23.33 -28.01 -2.71
C ARG A 618 24.41 -28.67 -1.84
N ALA A 619 25.63 -28.13 -1.87
CA ALA A 619 26.73 -28.59 -1.02
C ALA A 619 26.39 -28.45 0.46
N LEU A 620 25.72 -27.36 0.86
CA LEU A 620 25.17 -27.17 2.20
C LEU A 620 24.17 -28.26 2.56
N ASP A 621 23.23 -28.66 1.69
CA ASP A 621 22.26 -29.71 2.01
C ASP A 621 22.94 -31.08 2.26
N GLU A 622 23.96 -31.42 1.48
CA GLU A 622 24.73 -32.66 1.64
C GLU A 622 25.75 -32.62 2.81
N MET A 623 26.29 -31.44 3.13
CA MET A 623 27.37 -31.19 4.11
C MET A 623 27.20 -31.98 5.41
N SER A 624 28.20 -32.82 5.75
CA SER A 624 28.23 -33.65 6.96
C SER A 624 29.18 -33.09 8.02
N LEU A 625 28.75 -33.06 9.29
CA LEU A 625 29.59 -32.71 10.43
C LEU A 625 30.65 -33.80 10.67
N HIS A 626 31.93 -33.44 10.75
CA HIS A 626 33.05 -34.36 10.98
C HIS A 626 34.13 -33.81 11.94
N GLY A 627 34.84 -34.71 12.62
CA GLY A 627 35.86 -34.45 13.66
C GLY A 627 35.92 -35.59 14.69
N GLU A 628 37.08 -35.80 15.32
CA GLU A 628 37.26 -36.81 16.37
C GLU A 628 37.01 -36.23 17.78
N SER A 629 37.31 -34.95 18.00
CA SER A 629 36.98 -34.22 19.23
C SER A 629 35.80 -33.25 19.07
N ASN A 630 35.21 -32.84 20.20
CA ASN A 630 34.13 -31.83 20.22
C ASN A 630 34.59 -30.48 19.65
N ASP A 631 35.86 -30.10 19.85
CA ASP A 631 36.38 -28.82 19.35
C ASP A 631 36.66 -28.90 17.85
N GLU A 632 37.22 -30.01 17.34
CA GLU A 632 37.29 -30.27 15.90
C GLU A 632 35.91 -30.23 15.23
N LEU A 633 34.89 -30.90 15.79
CA LEU A 633 33.53 -30.88 15.24
C LEU A 633 32.99 -29.44 15.08
N ARG A 634 33.39 -28.50 15.94
CA ARG A 634 33.02 -27.08 15.87
C ARG A 634 33.87 -26.28 14.88
N LEU A 635 35.18 -26.46 14.93
CA LEU A 635 36.13 -25.73 14.07
C LEU A 635 36.01 -26.18 12.62
N ASN A 636 35.84 -27.47 12.37
CA ASN A 636 35.56 -28.02 11.05
C ASN A 636 34.26 -27.43 10.50
N LEU A 637 33.15 -27.43 11.24
CA LEU A 637 31.90 -26.80 10.78
C LEU A 637 32.09 -25.34 10.32
N LEU A 638 32.87 -24.54 11.06
CA LEU A 638 33.17 -23.16 10.67
C LEU A 638 34.07 -23.08 9.44
N ASN A 639 35.05 -23.97 9.33
CA ASN A 639 35.95 -24.05 8.17
C ASN A 639 35.21 -24.54 6.92
N ASP A 640 34.37 -25.58 7.02
CA ASP A 640 33.56 -26.15 5.95
C ASP A 640 32.65 -25.08 5.31
N ILE A 641 32.08 -24.20 6.15
CA ILE A 641 31.30 -23.03 5.71
C ILE A 641 32.19 -21.95 5.11
N ARG A 642 33.32 -21.61 5.74
CA ARG A 642 34.26 -20.60 5.22
C ARG A 642 34.99 -21.04 3.95
N ASN A 643 34.98 -22.33 3.62
CA ASN A 643 35.50 -22.93 2.40
C ASN A 643 34.47 -23.03 1.26
N LEU A 644 33.19 -22.71 1.50
CA LEU A 644 32.18 -22.62 0.44
C LEU A 644 32.58 -21.49 -0.55
N PRO A 645 32.68 -21.75 -1.87
CA PRO A 645 33.05 -20.78 -2.90
C PRO A 645 32.49 -19.36 -2.72
N THR A 646 31.17 -19.22 -2.52
CA THR A 646 30.53 -17.91 -2.30
C THR A 646 30.94 -17.30 -0.96
N TRP A 647 31.01 -18.07 0.13
CA TRP A 647 31.36 -17.55 1.45
C TRP A 647 32.85 -17.16 1.57
N HIS A 648 33.73 -17.87 0.86
CA HIS A 648 35.13 -17.50 0.74
C HIS A 648 35.28 -16.20 -0.08
N ALA A 649 34.65 -16.13 -1.25
CA ALA A 649 34.68 -14.94 -2.12
C ALA A 649 34.07 -13.70 -1.44
N MET A 650 33.05 -13.89 -0.59
CA MET A 650 32.45 -12.85 0.26
C MET A 650 33.48 -12.25 1.23
N ARG A 651 34.19 -13.10 1.99
CA ARG A 651 35.16 -12.66 3.01
C ARG A 651 36.43 -12.05 2.41
N ASP A 652 36.81 -12.50 1.22
CA ASP A 652 37.93 -11.93 0.45
C ASP A 652 37.54 -10.64 -0.30
N GLY A 653 36.25 -10.25 -0.28
CA GLY A 653 35.73 -9.05 -0.95
C GLY A 653 35.68 -9.14 -2.48
N ILE A 654 35.73 -10.36 -3.03
CA ILE A 654 35.73 -10.63 -4.47
C ILE A 654 34.32 -10.42 -5.06
N ILE A 655 33.29 -10.92 -4.36
CA ILE A 655 31.89 -10.66 -4.70
C ILE A 655 31.34 -9.50 -3.86
N LYS A 656 30.51 -8.66 -4.49
CA LYS A 656 29.77 -7.59 -3.83
C LYS A 656 28.36 -8.05 -3.49
N GLY A 657 27.84 -7.67 -2.33
CA GLY A 657 26.42 -7.89 -2.01
C GLY A 657 25.46 -7.24 -3.01
N VAL A 658 24.21 -7.69 -3.01
CA VAL A 658 23.14 -7.12 -3.82
C VAL A 658 22.09 -6.55 -2.87
N TYR A 659 22.03 -5.22 -2.84
CA TYR A 659 21.35 -4.43 -1.83
C TYR A 659 20.13 -3.72 -2.40
N LYS A 660 19.06 -3.69 -1.61
CA LYS A 660 17.76 -3.07 -1.91
C LYS A 660 17.80 -1.58 -1.54
N THR A 661 17.73 -0.69 -2.54
CA THR A 661 17.72 0.78 -2.37
C THR A 661 16.30 1.36 -2.57
N MET A 662 15.92 2.34 -1.75
CA MET A 662 14.70 3.14 -1.99
C MET A 662 15.04 4.43 -2.73
N ASP A 663 14.36 4.70 -3.85
CA ASP A 663 13.92 6.08 -4.15
C ASP A 663 12.66 6.13 -5.03
N ASN A 664 12.22 7.35 -5.40
CA ASN A 664 10.97 7.71 -6.09
C ASN A 664 9.72 7.27 -5.29
N ARG A 665 9.81 7.52 -3.98
CA ARG A 665 9.00 6.99 -2.88
C ARG A 665 7.48 7.26 -2.93
N TYR A 666 7.04 8.27 -3.68
CA TYR A 666 5.65 8.71 -3.72
C TYR A 666 4.93 8.23 -4.98
N GLN A 667 5.30 8.76 -6.16
CA GLN A 667 4.67 8.41 -7.44
C GLN A 667 4.66 6.90 -7.69
N SER A 668 5.81 6.23 -7.47
CA SER A 668 5.93 4.81 -7.73
C SER A 668 5.19 3.94 -6.71
N VAL A 669 4.72 4.50 -5.58
CA VAL A 669 3.76 3.83 -4.69
C VAL A 669 2.33 4.12 -5.14
N MET A 670 2.00 5.36 -5.51
CA MET A 670 0.69 5.76 -6.05
C MET A 670 0.31 4.92 -7.27
N GLU A 671 1.18 4.83 -8.27
CA GLU A 671 0.99 4.01 -9.47
C GLU A 671 0.86 2.52 -9.12
N SER A 672 1.76 1.99 -8.28
CA SER A 672 1.75 0.56 -7.92
C SER A 672 0.50 0.11 -7.14
N THR A 673 -0.12 1.03 -6.40
CA THR A 673 -1.33 0.73 -5.61
C THR A 673 -2.62 1.06 -6.35
N GLY A 674 -2.55 1.81 -7.45
CA GLY A 674 -3.71 2.45 -8.09
C GLY A 674 -4.30 3.61 -7.28
N ILE A 675 -3.63 4.03 -6.18
CA ILE A 675 -4.13 5.06 -5.27
C ILE A 675 -3.45 6.39 -5.60
N HIS A 676 -4.05 7.14 -6.51
CA HIS A 676 -3.54 8.44 -6.97
C HIS A 676 -3.88 9.59 -5.99
N GLN A 677 -3.86 9.31 -4.68
CA GLN A 677 -4.00 10.32 -3.64
C GLN A 677 -3.17 9.97 -2.39
N MET A 678 -2.46 10.95 -1.85
CA MET A 678 -1.59 10.78 -0.68
C MET A 678 -1.67 11.93 0.31
N ILE A 679 -1.29 11.68 1.57
CA ILE A 679 -1.15 12.67 2.63
C ILE A 679 0.28 12.59 3.18
N LEU A 680 1.01 13.69 3.02
CA LEU A 680 2.29 13.93 3.67
C LEU A 680 2.02 14.43 5.10
N GLN A 681 2.12 13.54 6.08
CA GLN A 681 1.84 13.87 7.49
C GLN A 681 3.11 14.04 8.32
N GLY A 682 3.07 14.88 9.34
CA GLY A 682 4.12 14.93 10.35
C GLY A 682 4.11 16.22 11.19
N PRO A 683 5.10 16.38 12.07
CA PRO A 683 5.18 17.52 13.00
C PRO A 683 5.34 18.89 12.31
N PRO A 684 5.11 20.00 13.02
CA PRO A 684 5.29 21.34 12.45
C PRO A 684 6.76 21.58 12.06
N GLY A 685 6.98 22.25 10.92
CA GLY A 685 8.33 22.56 10.43
C GLY A 685 9.13 21.39 9.86
N THR A 686 8.51 20.30 9.41
CA THR A 686 9.20 19.21 8.68
C THR A 686 9.19 19.40 7.15
N SER A 687 9.19 20.65 6.69
CA SER A 687 9.20 21.07 5.28
C SER A 687 8.13 20.46 4.35
N LYS A 688 7.03 19.87 4.87
CA LYS A 688 6.01 19.13 4.10
C LYS A 688 5.61 19.79 2.77
N THR A 689 5.14 21.04 2.81
CA THR A 689 4.69 21.79 1.62
C THR A 689 5.83 22.09 0.62
N TYR A 690 7.08 22.19 1.09
CA TYR A 690 8.26 22.27 0.22
C TYR A 690 8.60 20.91 -0.39
N GLY A 691 8.46 19.81 0.36
CA GLY A 691 8.59 18.44 -0.14
C GLY A 691 7.55 18.10 -1.22
N VAL A 692 6.35 18.68 -1.16
CA VAL A 692 5.39 18.59 -2.28
C VAL A 692 5.90 19.32 -3.52
N LYS A 693 6.46 20.53 -3.38
CA LYS A 693 7.06 21.26 -4.50
C LYS A 693 8.24 20.50 -5.11
N GLU A 694 9.14 19.97 -4.28
CA GLU A 694 10.27 19.15 -4.70
C GLU A 694 9.82 17.90 -5.47
N PHE A 695 8.80 17.20 -4.96
CA PHE A 695 8.15 16.10 -5.67
C PHE A 695 7.57 16.52 -7.03
N LEU A 696 6.85 17.64 -7.11
CA LEU A 696 6.29 18.14 -8.38
C LEU A 696 7.39 18.53 -9.39
N ALA A 697 8.49 19.13 -8.92
CA ALA A 697 9.63 19.48 -9.76
C ALA A 697 10.39 18.24 -10.28
N GLU A 698 10.49 17.19 -9.44
CA GLU A 698 10.99 15.87 -9.86
C GLU A 698 10.10 15.25 -10.93
N GLN A 699 8.77 15.22 -10.73
CA GLN A 699 7.83 14.70 -11.73
C GLN A 699 7.90 15.48 -13.06
N ALA A 700 8.12 16.80 -13.00
CA ALA A 700 8.31 17.66 -14.16
C ALA A 700 9.70 17.54 -14.83
N GLY A 701 10.61 16.76 -14.27
CA GLY A 701 11.95 16.54 -14.83
C GLY A 701 12.95 17.67 -14.59
N PHE A 702 12.66 18.63 -13.69
CA PHE A 702 13.56 19.76 -13.39
C PHE A 702 14.79 19.34 -12.55
N GLY A 703 14.73 18.19 -11.88
CA GLY A 703 15.85 17.61 -11.14
C GLY A 703 16.19 18.33 -9.83
N LYS A 704 17.32 17.97 -9.22
CA LYS A 704 17.65 18.31 -7.81
C LYS A 704 18.00 19.79 -7.55
N ASN A 705 18.11 20.63 -8.58
CA ASN A 705 18.44 22.05 -8.48
C ASN A 705 17.29 22.97 -8.97
N TRP A 706 16.05 22.47 -8.95
CA TRP A 706 14.85 23.21 -9.35
C TRP A 706 14.65 24.52 -8.58
N ASN A 707 13.95 25.48 -9.18
CA ASN A 707 13.55 26.73 -8.55
C ASN A 707 12.03 27.01 -8.62
N GLU A 708 11.54 27.92 -7.78
CA GLU A 708 10.10 28.20 -7.70
C GLU A 708 9.50 28.86 -8.96
N GLU A 709 10.31 29.45 -9.84
CA GLU A 709 9.80 30.08 -11.08
C GLU A 709 9.53 29.01 -12.16
N GLU A 710 10.38 27.98 -12.25
CA GLU A 710 10.17 26.80 -13.10
C GLU A 710 8.86 26.08 -12.75
N LEU A 711 8.58 25.89 -11.45
CA LEU A 711 7.30 25.33 -10.99
C LEU A 711 6.10 26.22 -11.29
N LYS A 712 6.21 27.55 -11.13
CA LYS A 712 5.13 28.50 -11.45
C LYS A 712 4.77 28.48 -12.93
N ASN A 713 5.75 28.32 -13.82
CA ASN A 713 5.49 28.20 -15.26
C ASN A 713 4.59 27.00 -15.64
N ILE A 714 4.52 25.96 -14.79
CA ILE A 714 3.66 24.78 -15.00
C ILE A 714 2.43 24.73 -14.06
N GLN A 715 2.18 25.78 -13.28
CA GLN A 715 0.96 25.91 -12.47
C GLN A 715 -0.24 26.26 -13.37
N LEU A 716 -1.42 25.73 -13.06
CA LEU A 716 -2.65 26.02 -13.79
C LEU A 716 -3.10 27.48 -13.58
N VAL A 717 -3.66 28.07 -14.63
CA VAL A 717 -4.21 29.43 -14.60
C VAL A 717 -5.74 29.33 -14.60
N THR A 718 -6.42 30.11 -13.75
CA THR A 718 -7.87 30.26 -13.83
C THR A 718 -8.25 31.36 -14.82
N LYS A 719 -9.13 31.06 -15.77
CA LYS A 719 -9.70 32.01 -16.73
C LYS A 719 -11.18 31.68 -16.95
N ASP A 720 -12.02 32.72 -17.01
CA ASP A 720 -13.47 32.58 -17.23
C ASP A 720 -14.13 31.57 -16.25
N ASP A 721 -13.68 31.64 -15.00
CA ASP A 721 -14.03 30.76 -13.87
C ASP A 721 -13.60 29.27 -14.01
N GLU A 722 -12.71 28.92 -14.94
CA GLU A 722 -12.27 27.54 -15.21
C GLU A 722 -10.75 27.42 -15.36
N TYR A 723 -10.18 26.22 -15.15
CA TYR A 723 -8.73 26.02 -15.32
C TYR A 723 -8.33 25.90 -16.80
N VAL A 724 -7.18 26.49 -17.14
CA VAL A 724 -6.49 26.33 -18.41
C VAL A 724 -5.01 26.03 -18.19
N LEU A 725 -4.40 25.33 -19.14
CA LEU A 725 -2.95 25.10 -19.14
C LEU A 725 -2.22 26.46 -19.31
N PRO A 726 -1.09 26.69 -18.61
CA PRO A 726 -0.23 27.83 -18.88
C PRO A 726 0.32 27.78 -20.31
N THR A 727 0.50 28.97 -20.93
CA THR A 727 0.92 29.13 -22.34
C THR A 727 2.25 29.86 -22.50
N GLU A 728 2.84 30.35 -21.41
CA GLU A 728 4.10 31.09 -21.41
C GLU A 728 5.19 30.26 -20.71
N ASN A 729 6.39 30.21 -21.29
CA ASN A 729 7.58 29.53 -20.75
C ASN A 729 7.45 28.01 -20.44
N VAL A 730 6.43 27.33 -20.98
CA VAL A 730 6.25 25.88 -20.85
C VAL A 730 7.06 25.14 -21.93
N GLN A 731 7.72 24.04 -21.57
CA GLN A 731 8.38 23.16 -22.54
C GLN A 731 7.34 22.43 -23.41
N GLU A 732 7.58 22.30 -24.73
CA GLU A 732 6.61 21.72 -25.69
C GLU A 732 6.08 20.33 -25.29
N ASN A 733 6.92 19.51 -24.66
CA ASN A 733 6.58 18.14 -24.23
C ASN A 733 6.21 18.03 -22.73
N ASN A 734 5.91 19.13 -22.03
CA ASN A 734 5.54 19.03 -20.62
C ASN A 734 4.27 18.16 -20.41
N LEU A 735 4.38 17.19 -19.49
CA LEU A 735 3.30 16.28 -19.10
C LEU A 735 2.68 16.64 -17.75
N ILE A 736 3.29 17.52 -16.95
CA ILE A 736 2.93 17.76 -15.55
C ILE A 736 2.33 19.15 -15.37
N TYR A 737 1.16 19.22 -14.74
CA TYR A 737 0.51 20.48 -14.35
C TYR A 737 -0.05 20.36 -12.94
N TRP A 738 -0.13 21.48 -12.21
CA TRP A 738 -0.53 21.46 -10.80
C TRP A 738 -1.27 22.73 -10.37
N ASP A 739 -1.94 22.66 -9.22
CA ASP A 739 -2.37 23.83 -8.44
C ASP A 739 -2.33 23.53 -6.94
N ILE A 740 -2.38 24.57 -6.10
CA ILE A 740 -2.36 24.45 -4.63
C ILE A 740 -3.45 25.28 -3.97
N ILE A 741 -4.15 24.65 -3.02
CA ILE A 741 -5.05 25.31 -2.07
C ILE A 741 -4.64 24.96 -0.63
N GLN A 742 -5.22 25.66 0.35
CA GLN A 742 -5.12 25.32 1.76
C GLN A 742 -6.51 25.18 2.36
N PHE A 743 -6.73 24.20 3.23
CA PHE A 743 -8.00 23.99 3.92
C PHE A 743 -8.08 24.75 5.26
N HIS A 744 -9.32 25.09 5.63
CA HIS A 744 -9.68 25.88 6.82
C HIS A 744 -10.98 25.31 7.42
N PRO A 745 -11.26 25.45 8.72
CA PRO A 745 -12.50 24.95 9.36
C PRO A 745 -13.83 25.52 8.85
N SER A 746 -13.82 26.30 7.76
CA SER A 746 -15.01 26.88 7.11
C SER A 746 -15.15 26.47 5.64
N TYR A 747 -14.23 25.66 5.10
CA TYR A 747 -14.26 25.16 3.73
C TYR A 747 -15.42 24.17 3.58
N THR A 748 -16.31 24.35 2.61
CA THR A 748 -17.44 23.43 2.38
C THR A 748 -17.33 22.69 1.04
N TYR A 749 -18.28 21.78 0.78
CA TYR A 749 -18.45 21.15 -0.52
C TYR A 749 -18.62 22.20 -1.64
N GLU A 750 -19.39 23.26 -1.37
CA GLU A 750 -19.69 24.36 -2.30
C GLU A 750 -18.49 25.28 -2.58
N ASP A 751 -17.38 25.13 -1.86
CA ASP A 751 -16.08 25.77 -2.12
C ASP A 751 -15.11 24.83 -2.84
N PHE A 752 -15.27 23.51 -2.72
CA PHE A 752 -14.30 22.52 -3.21
C PHE A 752 -14.72 21.80 -4.50
N VAL A 753 -15.95 21.31 -4.58
CA VAL A 753 -16.41 20.43 -5.67
C VAL A 753 -17.20 21.19 -6.72
N ARG A 754 -18.43 21.61 -6.38
CA ARG A 754 -19.36 22.38 -7.22
C ARG A 754 -20.20 23.28 -6.33
N GLY A 755 -20.47 24.49 -6.78
CA GLY A 755 -21.22 25.45 -5.97
C GLY A 755 -21.79 26.60 -6.80
N ILE A 756 -22.38 27.57 -6.10
CA ILE A 756 -22.98 28.75 -6.73
C ILE A 756 -21.93 29.86 -6.83
N SER A 757 -21.70 30.37 -8.03
CA SER A 757 -21.02 31.63 -8.29
C SER A 757 -22.05 32.74 -8.47
N VAL A 758 -21.73 33.94 -7.99
CA VAL A 758 -22.61 35.11 -8.02
C VAL A 758 -21.86 36.23 -8.73
N SER A 759 -22.32 36.63 -9.92
CA SER A 759 -21.71 37.73 -10.67
C SER A 759 -22.61 38.96 -10.66
N ALA A 760 -22.08 40.10 -10.24
CA ALA A 760 -22.75 41.38 -10.29
C ALA A 760 -22.15 42.25 -11.41
N SER A 761 -22.99 42.70 -12.35
CA SER A 761 -22.58 43.57 -13.45
C SER A 761 -23.78 44.24 -14.12
N ASP A 762 -23.65 45.53 -14.45
CA ASP A 762 -24.63 46.27 -15.25
C ASP A 762 -24.74 45.76 -16.70
N SER A 763 -23.77 44.95 -17.15
CA SER A 763 -23.76 44.31 -18.47
C SER A 763 -24.37 42.90 -18.51
N ASN A 764 -24.80 42.35 -17.37
CA ASN A 764 -25.41 41.02 -17.30
C ASN A 764 -26.81 41.03 -17.94
N ILE A 765 -27.02 40.15 -18.94
CA ILE A 765 -28.26 40.06 -19.72
C ILE A 765 -28.81 38.64 -19.68
N SER A 766 -30.02 38.49 -19.15
CA SER A 766 -30.83 37.28 -19.32
C SER A 766 -31.65 37.35 -20.62
N LYS A 767 -31.84 36.20 -21.28
CA LYS A 767 -32.66 36.06 -22.49
C LYS A 767 -34.01 35.44 -22.14
N VAL A 768 -35.06 36.25 -22.10
CA VAL A 768 -36.43 35.76 -21.93
C VAL A 768 -37.01 35.46 -23.31
N ASN A 769 -37.15 34.18 -23.63
CA ASN A 769 -37.81 33.72 -24.85
C ASN A 769 -39.33 33.67 -24.60
N GLY A 770 -40.13 34.22 -25.50
CA GLY A 770 -41.59 34.21 -25.43
C GLY A 770 -42.24 33.92 -26.77
N GLN A 771 -43.45 33.36 -26.72
CA GLN A 771 -44.24 32.97 -27.89
C GLN A 771 -45.64 33.58 -27.80
N ILE A 772 -46.11 34.17 -28.90
CA ILE A 772 -47.47 34.66 -29.06
C ILE A 772 -48.21 33.64 -29.92
N LEU A 773 -49.13 32.91 -29.28
CA LEU A 773 -50.02 31.96 -29.95
C LEU A 773 -51.26 32.69 -30.48
N GLU A 774 -51.70 32.36 -31.70
CA GLU A 774 -53.00 32.77 -32.24
C GLU A 774 -53.72 31.53 -32.77
N ASN A 775 -54.97 31.32 -32.37
CA ASN A 775 -55.75 30.11 -32.67
C ASN A 775 -55.05 28.78 -32.29
N GLY A 776 -54.15 28.81 -31.30
CA GLY A 776 -53.37 27.66 -30.85
C GLY A 776 -52.08 27.37 -31.64
N ALA A 777 -51.77 28.15 -32.69
CA ALA A 777 -50.52 28.05 -33.43
C ALA A 777 -49.56 29.19 -33.05
N GLU A 778 -48.24 28.93 -33.07
CA GLU A 778 -47.23 29.95 -32.86
C GLU A 778 -47.22 30.96 -34.02
N LYS A 779 -47.52 32.22 -33.71
CA LYS A 779 -47.59 33.31 -34.71
C LYS A 779 -46.36 34.21 -34.67
N TYR A 780 -45.81 34.45 -33.48
CA TYR A 780 -44.57 35.20 -33.28
C TYR A 780 -43.77 34.63 -32.11
N SER A 781 -42.49 34.36 -32.31
CA SER A 781 -41.51 34.25 -31.23
C SER A 781 -40.80 35.59 -30.99
N PHE A 782 -40.40 35.86 -29.76
CA PHE A 782 -39.57 37.00 -29.40
C PHE A 782 -38.51 36.60 -28.37
N VAL A 783 -37.37 37.30 -28.41
CA VAL A 783 -36.27 37.16 -27.45
C VAL A 783 -36.06 38.53 -26.81
N TYR A 784 -36.36 38.64 -25.52
CA TYR A 784 -36.19 39.87 -24.75
C TYR A 784 -34.92 39.79 -23.91
N ASN A 785 -34.01 40.73 -24.13
CA ASN A 785 -32.77 40.88 -23.36
C ASN A 785 -33.06 41.71 -22.10
N GLN A 786 -33.26 41.05 -20.96
CA GLN A 786 -33.49 41.70 -19.68
C GLN A 786 -32.15 41.94 -18.95
N PRO A 787 -31.83 43.16 -18.51
CA PRO A 787 -30.71 43.41 -17.61
C PRO A 787 -30.96 42.73 -16.26
N VAL A 788 -29.99 41.97 -15.76
CA VAL A 788 -30.08 41.26 -14.46
C VAL A 788 -28.83 41.60 -13.64
N PRO A 789 -28.90 42.57 -12.70
CA PRO A 789 -27.70 43.12 -12.06
C PRO A 789 -26.93 42.12 -11.19
N VAL A 790 -27.54 40.99 -10.82
CA VAL A 790 -26.92 39.86 -10.11
C VAL A 790 -27.36 38.56 -10.77
N MET A 791 -26.44 37.82 -11.41
CA MET A 791 -26.70 36.48 -11.92
C MET A 791 -26.12 35.42 -10.99
N TYR A 792 -26.89 34.35 -10.79
CA TYR A 792 -26.47 33.14 -10.08
C TYR A 792 -26.17 32.06 -11.13
N ARG A 793 -25.02 31.40 -11.00
CA ARG A 793 -24.61 30.30 -11.89
C ARG A 793 -24.02 29.16 -11.07
N THR A 794 -24.41 27.93 -11.35
CA THR A 794 -23.71 26.73 -10.89
C THR A 794 -22.38 26.56 -11.64
N VAL A 795 -21.29 26.44 -10.90
CA VAL A 795 -19.93 26.30 -11.43
C VAL A 795 -19.19 25.14 -10.79
N ASN A 796 -18.20 24.61 -11.50
CA ASN A 796 -17.19 23.76 -10.87
C ASN A 796 -16.33 24.61 -9.92
N ARG A 797 -15.92 24.02 -8.80
CA ARG A 797 -14.93 24.57 -7.87
C ARG A 797 -13.61 23.82 -8.00
N THR A 798 -12.63 24.07 -7.13
CA THR A 798 -11.25 23.56 -7.23
C THR A 798 -11.12 22.12 -7.77
N LEU A 799 -11.71 21.13 -7.09
CA LEU A 799 -11.65 19.73 -7.51
C LEU A 799 -12.46 19.48 -8.79
N GLY A 800 -13.62 20.11 -8.97
CA GLY A 800 -14.43 19.98 -10.18
C GLY A 800 -13.74 20.54 -11.44
N LYS A 801 -13.10 21.72 -11.33
CA LYS A 801 -12.31 22.35 -12.41
C LYS A 801 -11.11 21.47 -12.74
N MET A 802 -10.42 20.96 -11.71
CA MET A 802 -9.25 20.08 -11.86
C MET A 802 -9.62 18.75 -12.53
N ALA A 803 -10.71 18.12 -12.10
CA ALA A 803 -11.25 16.91 -12.72
C ALA A 803 -11.66 17.14 -14.19
N ARG A 804 -12.29 18.29 -14.50
CA ARG A 804 -12.70 18.64 -15.87
C ARG A 804 -11.51 18.88 -16.81
N ILE A 805 -10.46 19.58 -16.36
CA ILE A 805 -9.25 19.75 -17.18
C ILE A 805 -8.46 18.44 -17.31
N ALA A 806 -8.37 17.63 -16.25
CA ALA A 806 -7.72 16.32 -16.31
C ALA A 806 -8.43 15.37 -17.30
N ARG A 807 -9.77 15.27 -17.24
CA ARG A 807 -10.61 14.47 -18.15
C ARG A 807 -10.40 14.87 -19.62
N LYS A 808 -10.26 16.17 -19.89
CA LYS A 808 -10.01 16.73 -21.23
C LYS A 808 -8.65 16.30 -21.83
N TYR A 809 -7.66 16.00 -21.01
CA TYR A 809 -6.31 15.59 -21.44
C TYR A 809 -5.93 14.17 -21.01
N TYR A 810 -6.93 13.35 -20.69
CA TYR A 810 -6.79 11.92 -20.43
C TYR A 810 -6.89 11.13 -21.75
N ASN A 811 -5.98 10.19 -21.97
CA ASN A 811 -6.00 9.29 -23.10
C ASN A 811 -6.39 7.89 -22.64
N SER A 812 -7.61 7.45 -22.97
CA SER A 812 -8.12 6.12 -22.61
C SER A 812 -7.45 4.96 -23.37
N GLU A 813 -6.87 5.20 -24.54
CA GLU A 813 -6.17 4.18 -25.33
C GLU A 813 -4.70 4.01 -24.88
N ASN A 814 -4.11 5.05 -24.29
CA ASN A 814 -2.77 5.00 -23.69
C ASN A 814 -2.70 5.90 -22.44
N PRO A 815 -3.13 5.40 -21.27
CA PRO A 815 -3.17 6.18 -20.03
C PRO A 815 -1.79 6.71 -19.60
N GLU A 816 -0.72 5.96 -19.84
CA GLU A 816 0.65 6.32 -19.44
C GLU A 816 1.15 7.61 -20.12
N ASN A 817 0.74 7.86 -21.37
CA ASN A 817 1.06 9.08 -22.11
C ASN A 817 0.08 10.25 -21.85
N SER A 818 -0.83 10.13 -20.88
CA SER A 818 -1.71 11.23 -20.48
C SER A 818 -0.94 12.33 -19.75
N LYS A 819 -1.38 13.59 -19.91
CA LYS A 819 -0.91 14.68 -19.04
C LYS A 819 -1.38 14.38 -17.61
N LYS A 820 -0.47 14.42 -16.64
CA LYS A 820 -0.73 14.20 -15.20
C LYS A 820 -1.02 15.55 -14.53
N PHE A 821 -2.08 15.60 -13.74
CA PHE A 821 -2.55 16.80 -13.04
C PHE A 821 -2.45 16.59 -11.52
N TYR A 822 -1.91 17.55 -10.77
CA TYR A 822 -1.72 17.43 -9.33
C TYR A 822 -2.46 18.54 -8.57
N LEU A 823 -3.42 18.16 -7.73
CA LEU A 823 -4.07 19.06 -6.79
C LEU A 823 -3.40 18.94 -5.42
N VAL A 824 -2.69 19.99 -5.00
CA VAL A 824 -2.11 20.06 -3.65
C VAL A 824 -3.13 20.68 -2.69
N VAL A 825 -3.33 20.02 -1.54
CA VAL A 825 -4.25 20.48 -0.48
C VAL A 825 -3.45 20.60 0.82
N ASP A 826 -2.96 21.81 1.08
CA ASP A 826 -2.18 22.11 2.28
C ASP A 826 -3.10 22.15 3.53
N GLU A 827 -2.62 21.65 4.67
CA GLU A 827 -3.40 21.50 5.91
C GLU A 827 -4.71 20.71 5.72
N ILE A 828 -4.67 19.62 4.94
CA ILE A 828 -5.83 18.84 4.48
C ILE A 828 -6.77 18.39 5.62
N ASN A 829 -6.25 18.18 6.83
CA ASN A 829 -7.07 17.76 7.97
C ASN A 829 -7.96 18.88 8.53
N ARG A 830 -7.67 20.18 8.28
CA ARG A 830 -8.36 21.33 8.88
C ARG A 830 -9.82 21.55 8.45
N ALA A 831 -10.36 20.75 7.54
CA ALA A 831 -11.79 20.73 7.22
C ALA A 831 -12.32 19.29 7.31
N ASN A 832 -13.63 19.12 7.54
CA ASN A 832 -14.22 17.78 7.55
C ASN A 832 -14.18 17.18 6.13
N LEU A 833 -13.21 16.30 5.90
CA LEU A 833 -12.97 15.67 4.59
C LEU A 833 -14.14 14.83 4.09
N ALA A 834 -14.97 14.29 4.98
CA ALA A 834 -16.18 13.60 4.57
C ALA A 834 -17.21 14.58 3.98
N THR A 835 -17.42 15.73 4.64
CA THR A 835 -18.34 16.77 4.15
C THR A 835 -17.79 17.49 2.90
N VAL A 836 -16.50 17.78 2.84
CA VAL A 836 -15.90 18.59 1.76
C VAL A 836 -15.77 17.83 0.44
N PHE A 837 -15.50 16.52 0.46
CA PHE A 837 -15.54 15.70 -0.77
C PHE A 837 -16.95 15.21 -1.11
N GLY A 838 -17.86 15.04 -0.14
CA GLY A 838 -19.22 14.56 -0.36
C GLY A 838 -19.27 13.22 -1.09
N GLU A 839 -20.07 13.13 -2.15
CA GLU A 839 -20.15 11.94 -3.01
C GLU A 839 -18.84 11.59 -3.72
N LEU A 840 -17.94 12.56 -3.96
CA LEU A 840 -16.68 12.32 -4.68
C LEU A 840 -15.67 11.48 -3.88
N ILE A 841 -15.91 11.21 -2.60
CA ILE A 841 -15.16 10.20 -1.84
C ILE A 841 -15.21 8.84 -2.56
N TYR A 842 -16.35 8.50 -3.17
CA TYR A 842 -16.48 7.28 -3.98
C TYR A 842 -15.60 7.34 -5.24
N ALA A 843 -15.58 8.49 -5.92
CA ALA A 843 -14.77 8.71 -7.13
C ALA A 843 -13.26 8.69 -6.86
N LEU A 844 -12.79 8.78 -5.61
CA LEU A 844 -11.37 8.58 -5.27
C LEU A 844 -10.95 7.10 -5.34
N GLU A 845 -11.88 6.17 -5.11
CA GLU A 845 -11.68 4.72 -5.11
C GLU A 845 -12.04 4.11 -6.48
N TYR A 846 -13.11 4.61 -7.09
CA TYR A 846 -13.55 4.22 -8.44
C TYR A 846 -13.23 5.34 -9.42
N ARG A 847 -11.94 5.45 -9.77
CA ARG A 847 -11.45 6.35 -10.82
C ARG A 847 -12.10 6.01 -12.16
N ASP A 848 -12.25 7.03 -13.00
CA ASP A 848 -12.91 6.97 -14.31
C ASP A 848 -14.42 6.58 -14.27
N SER A 849 -15.04 6.39 -13.10
CA SER A 849 -16.51 6.31 -12.95
C SER A 849 -17.15 7.71 -12.82
N GLU A 850 -18.34 7.89 -13.40
CA GLU A 850 -19.14 9.12 -13.21
C GLU A 850 -19.99 9.04 -11.94
N VAL A 851 -19.92 10.06 -11.07
CA VAL A 851 -20.72 10.17 -9.85
C VAL A 851 -21.72 11.32 -9.99
N ALA A 852 -22.96 11.11 -9.57
CA ALA A 852 -24.02 12.12 -9.62
C ALA A 852 -23.89 13.10 -8.45
N THR A 853 -23.74 14.39 -8.77
CA THR A 853 -23.50 15.49 -7.81
C THR A 853 -24.77 16.30 -7.53
N PRO A 854 -24.89 16.99 -6.37
CA PRO A 854 -26.04 17.84 -6.07
C PRO A 854 -26.27 19.01 -7.05
N TYR A 855 -25.22 19.48 -7.73
CA TYR A 855 -25.28 20.67 -8.60
C TYR A 855 -25.08 20.30 -10.07
N THR A 856 -26.07 20.65 -10.90
CA THR A 856 -25.96 20.55 -12.36
C THR A 856 -25.13 21.72 -12.91
N VAL A 857 -24.04 21.44 -13.62
CA VAL A 857 -23.15 22.44 -14.24
C VAL A 857 -23.16 22.25 -15.76
N GLU A 858 -23.47 23.30 -16.52
CA GLU A 858 -23.56 23.26 -17.99
C GLU A 858 -24.54 22.20 -18.55
N GLY A 859 -25.51 21.77 -17.73
CA GLY A 859 -26.49 20.73 -18.05
C GLY A 859 -26.13 19.34 -17.52
N ASP A 860 -24.89 19.14 -17.04
CA ASP A 860 -24.41 17.86 -16.50
C ASP A 860 -24.48 17.83 -14.96
N SER A 861 -25.27 16.90 -14.42
CA SER A 861 -25.35 16.64 -12.97
C SER A 861 -24.21 15.76 -12.45
N ARG A 862 -23.41 15.16 -13.33
CA ARG A 862 -22.35 14.22 -12.97
C ARG A 862 -20.96 14.84 -13.00
N LEU A 863 -20.02 14.16 -12.35
CA LEU A 863 -18.60 14.48 -12.35
C LEU A 863 -17.78 13.18 -12.23
N GLN A 864 -16.68 13.11 -12.98
CA GLN A 864 -15.77 11.96 -13.03
C GLN A 864 -14.41 12.41 -12.49
N ILE A 865 -13.80 11.68 -11.56
CA ILE A 865 -12.39 11.89 -11.19
C ILE A 865 -11.54 10.94 -12.07
N PRO A 866 -10.78 11.46 -13.05
CA PRO A 866 -10.08 10.62 -14.00
C PRO A 866 -8.78 10.06 -13.41
N SER A 867 -8.26 8.96 -13.97
CA SER A 867 -7.04 8.32 -13.45
C SER A 867 -5.78 9.18 -13.57
N ASN A 868 -5.73 10.18 -14.46
CA ASN A 868 -4.57 11.10 -14.57
C ASN A 868 -4.56 12.27 -13.55
N LEU A 869 -5.51 12.32 -12.61
CA LEU A 869 -5.57 13.33 -11.54
C LEU A 869 -5.02 12.79 -10.21
N TYR A 870 -3.95 13.40 -9.72
CA TYR A 870 -3.28 13.10 -8.46
C TYR A 870 -3.67 14.13 -7.38
N ILE A 871 -3.89 13.69 -6.14
CA ILE A 871 -4.18 14.58 -5.00
C ILE A 871 -3.09 14.43 -3.93
N VAL A 872 -2.50 15.54 -3.49
CA VAL A 872 -1.40 15.56 -2.51
C VAL A 872 -1.77 16.44 -1.33
N GLY A 873 -2.21 15.84 -0.23
CA GLY A 873 -2.47 16.52 1.02
C GLY A 873 -1.20 16.76 1.84
N THR A 874 -1.14 17.85 2.60
CA THR A 874 -0.20 17.99 3.74
C THR A 874 -0.97 17.98 5.06
N MET A 875 -0.42 17.39 6.11
CA MET A 875 -1.08 17.26 7.42
C MET A 875 -0.11 17.58 8.55
N ASN A 876 -0.49 18.51 9.44
CA ASN A 876 0.15 18.65 10.75
C ASN A 876 -0.44 17.63 11.74
N THR A 877 0.44 16.87 12.40
CA THR A 877 0.07 15.83 13.38
C THR A 877 -0.08 16.35 14.81
N ALA A 878 0.60 17.46 15.14
CA ALA A 878 0.58 18.06 16.48
C ALA A 878 -0.64 18.94 16.76
N ASP A 879 -1.43 19.30 15.75
CA ASP A 879 -2.53 20.25 15.86
C ASP A 879 -3.80 19.56 16.40
N LYS A 880 -3.99 19.68 17.72
CA LYS A 880 -5.11 19.09 18.49
C LYS A 880 -6.48 19.67 18.16
N SER A 881 -6.57 20.77 17.39
CA SER A 881 -7.82 21.50 17.15
C SER A 881 -8.72 20.90 16.04
N ILE A 882 -8.32 19.76 15.48
CA ILE A 882 -8.73 19.33 14.15
C ILE A 882 -9.63 18.08 14.17
N SER A 883 -10.60 18.01 13.25
CA SER A 883 -11.41 16.81 12.97
C SER A 883 -10.55 15.59 12.64
N SER A 884 -10.81 14.49 13.34
CA SER A 884 -10.21 13.18 13.06
C SER A 884 -10.50 12.72 11.63
N ILE A 885 -9.48 12.36 10.87
CA ILE A 885 -9.65 11.80 9.52
C ILE A 885 -10.38 10.46 9.60
N ASP A 886 -11.62 10.45 9.09
CA ASP A 886 -12.49 9.28 8.91
C ASP A 886 -11.76 8.12 8.23
N TYR A 887 -12.08 6.90 8.68
CA TYR A 887 -11.67 5.65 8.06
C TYR A 887 -11.99 5.56 6.55
N ALA A 888 -13.09 6.18 6.09
CA ALA A 888 -13.45 6.25 4.67
C ALA A 888 -12.42 7.01 3.82
N ILE A 889 -11.82 8.06 4.39
CA ILE A 889 -10.73 8.82 3.78
C ILE A 889 -9.42 8.06 4.00
N ARG A 890 -9.18 7.55 5.22
CA ARG A 890 -7.95 6.81 5.56
C ARG A 890 -7.73 5.57 4.68
N ARG A 891 -8.77 4.82 4.31
CA ARG A 891 -8.65 3.65 3.42
C ARG A 891 -8.29 4.03 1.98
N ARG A 892 -8.55 5.29 1.59
CA ARG A 892 -8.43 5.81 0.21
C ARG A 892 -7.21 6.68 -0.03
N PHE A 893 -6.49 7.16 0.99
CA PHE A 893 -5.25 7.96 0.84
C PHE A 893 -4.02 7.18 1.33
N LEU A 894 -2.88 7.37 0.66
CA LEU A 894 -1.58 6.85 1.10
C LEU A 894 -0.95 7.80 2.14
N PHE A 895 -0.63 7.32 3.35
CA PHE A 895 -0.04 8.16 4.41
C PHE A 895 1.48 8.01 4.47
N PHE A 896 2.20 9.12 4.36
CA PHE A 896 3.66 9.16 4.42
C PHE A 896 4.15 10.06 5.57
N PRO A 897 4.94 9.54 6.53
CA PRO A 897 5.49 10.35 7.62
C PRO A 897 6.72 11.16 7.17
N LEU A 898 6.70 12.45 7.45
CA LEU A 898 7.79 13.41 7.26
C LEU A 898 8.23 13.96 8.63
N LEU A 899 9.32 13.39 9.13
CA LEU A 899 9.90 13.67 10.45
C LEU A 899 11.02 14.73 10.36
N PRO A 900 11.49 15.29 11.49
CA PRO A 900 12.71 16.08 11.51
C PRO A 900 13.91 15.25 11.04
N ASP A 901 14.90 15.90 10.40
CA ASP A 901 16.11 15.23 9.96
C ASP A 901 17.29 16.21 9.96
N ILE A 902 18.33 15.88 10.74
CA ILE A 902 19.60 16.59 10.78
C ILE A 902 20.24 16.75 9.39
N LYS A 903 19.99 15.82 8.45
CA LYS A 903 20.50 15.90 7.07
C LYS A 903 20.10 17.21 6.39
N VAL A 904 18.85 17.62 6.52
CA VAL A 904 18.32 18.82 5.83
C VAL A 904 18.94 20.10 6.40
N VAL A 905 19.34 20.10 7.68
CA VAL A 905 20.11 21.17 8.30
C VAL A 905 21.58 21.12 7.84
N PHE A 906 22.19 19.93 7.90
CA PHE A 906 23.59 19.68 7.50
C PHE A 906 23.87 20.07 6.05
N ASP A 907 23.00 19.70 5.10
CA ASP A 907 23.16 20.00 3.68
C ASP A 907 23.13 21.53 3.38
N LYS A 908 22.67 22.37 4.32
CA LYS A 908 22.72 23.84 4.24
C LYS A 908 23.94 24.47 4.93
N VAL A 909 24.70 23.71 5.72
CA VAL A 909 25.87 24.19 6.48
C VAL A 909 27.12 23.30 6.28
N ARG A 910 27.12 22.46 5.25
CA ARG A 910 28.07 21.36 5.04
C ARG A 910 29.55 21.75 5.11
N GLU A 911 29.90 22.95 4.67
CA GLU A 911 31.28 23.47 4.69
C GLU A 911 31.73 23.97 6.08
N SER A 912 30.79 24.28 6.98
CA SER A 912 31.04 24.86 8.31
C SER A 912 30.33 24.12 9.45
N TRP A 913 29.97 22.85 9.21
CA TRP A 913 29.10 22.06 10.10
C TRP A 913 29.65 21.95 11.52
N GLU A 914 30.97 21.84 11.70
CA GLU A 914 31.65 21.78 13.00
C GLU A 914 31.42 23.04 13.86
N THR A 915 31.12 24.19 13.24
CA THR A 915 30.89 25.47 13.94
C THR A 915 29.47 26.02 13.77
N SER A 916 28.60 25.31 13.04
CA SER A 916 27.22 25.72 12.78
C SER A 916 26.41 25.89 14.06
N ARG A 917 25.67 27.01 14.15
CA ARG A 917 24.68 27.23 15.22
C ARG A 917 23.39 26.48 14.94
N GLU A 918 23.04 26.38 13.66
CA GLU A 918 21.88 25.67 13.13
C GLU A 918 21.88 24.20 13.58
N LEU A 919 22.99 23.48 13.39
CA LEU A 919 23.13 22.09 13.82
C LEU A 919 23.15 21.96 15.35
N ARG A 920 23.87 22.84 16.07
CA ARG A 920 23.95 22.78 17.54
C ARG A 920 22.59 23.04 18.20
N LEU A 921 21.81 23.99 17.68
CA LEU A 921 20.46 24.26 18.17
C LEU A 921 19.45 23.17 17.76
N PHE A 922 19.56 22.60 16.55
CA PHE A 922 18.72 21.47 16.13
C PHE A 922 18.97 20.23 17.01
N HIS A 923 20.23 19.85 17.18
CA HIS A 923 20.63 18.70 17.99
C HIS A 923 20.24 18.88 19.46
N LEU A 924 20.46 20.07 20.06
CA LEU A 924 19.99 20.37 21.41
C LEU A 924 18.47 20.16 21.57
N VAL A 925 17.69 20.62 20.60
CA VAL A 925 16.22 20.49 20.66
C VAL A 925 15.78 19.04 20.48
N ASP A 926 16.38 18.26 19.58
CA ASP A 926 16.05 16.83 19.47
C ASP A 926 16.45 16.04 20.74
N ARG A 927 17.55 16.43 21.40
CA ARG A 927 17.95 15.90 22.71
C ARG A 927 16.95 16.26 23.82
N ILE A 928 16.27 17.41 23.78
CA ILE A 928 15.15 17.69 24.69
C ILE A 928 14.01 16.67 24.50
N PHE A 929 13.70 16.27 23.25
CA PHE A 929 12.71 15.22 22.98
C PHE A 929 13.20 13.78 23.31
N ASP A 930 14.50 13.52 23.35
CA ASP A 930 15.08 12.25 23.85
C ASP A 930 14.91 12.05 25.37
N ILE A 931 14.70 13.14 26.14
CA ILE A 931 14.91 13.18 27.59
C ILE A 931 13.63 13.56 28.34
N TYR A 932 12.89 14.58 27.88
CA TYR A 932 11.79 15.19 28.63
C TYR A 932 10.39 14.94 28.03
N MET A 933 10.30 14.21 26.91
CA MET A 933 9.01 13.97 26.25
C MET A 933 8.23 12.84 26.92
N ASN A 934 6.96 13.09 27.25
CA ASN A 934 6.01 12.11 27.77
C ASN A 934 5.67 11.06 26.69
N THR A 935 6.28 9.87 26.76
CA THR A 935 6.08 8.79 25.77
C THR A 935 4.84 7.91 26.02
N ASP A 936 4.17 8.04 27.17
CA ASP A 936 2.95 7.25 27.44
C ASP A 936 1.74 7.86 26.69
N ASP A 937 1.57 9.18 26.76
CA ASP A 937 0.47 9.88 26.08
C ASP A 937 0.79 10.31 24.64
N TYR A 938 2.07 10.58 24.33
CA TYR A 938 2.48 11.19 23.05
C TYR A 938 3.52 10.36 22.28
N ASN A 939 3.30 10.24 20.98
CA ASN A 939 4.26 9.68 20.05
C ASN A 939 5.18 10.78 19.52
N ARG A 940 6.49 10.64 19.71
CA ARG A 940 7.53 11.56 19.23
C ARG A 940 7.39 11.91 17.75
N ALA A 941 7.03 10.93 16.92
CA ALA A 941 6.85 11.11 15.48
C ALA A 941 5.71 12.07 15.10
N ASP A 942 4.81 12.40 16.03
CA ASP A 942 3.69 13.32 15.82
C ASP A 942 3.94 14.74 16.37
N VAL A 943 4.95 14.94 17.25
CA VAL A 943 5.12 16.19 18.05
C VAL A 943 6.51 16.85 18.02
N GLN A 944 7.57 16.25 17.45
CA GLN A 944 8.90 16.91 17.42
C GLN A 944 8.92 18.27 16.70
N ILE A 945 9.82 19.17 17.11
CA ILE A 945 10.09 20.41 16.35
C ILE A 945 10.89 20.09 15.08
N GLY A 946 10.36 20.45 13.92
CA GLY A 946 10.97 20.13 12.63
C GLY A 946 12.15 20.99 12.19
N HIS A 947 12.90 20.51 11.20
CA HIS A 947 14.15 21.11 10.72
C HIS A 947 13.98 22.50 10.07
N THR A 948 12.80 22.87 9.54
CA THR A 948 12.57 24.17 8.84
C THR A 948 12.85 25.39 9.73
N TYR A 949 12.70 25.26 11.05
CA TYR A 949 12.99 26.33 12.00
C TYR A 949 14.48 26.71 12.05
N PHE A 950 15.37 25.76 11.74
CA PHE A 950 16.82 25.89 11.86
C PHE A 950 17.54 26.20 10.53
N ILE A 951 16.79 26.47 9.45
CA ILE A 951 17.35 26.75 8.12
C ILE A 951 17.37 28.26 7.83
N ARG A 952 18.55 28.85 7.67
CA ARG A 952 18.70 30.25 7.24
C ARG A 952 18.19 30.48 5.81
N LYS A 953 17.66 31.67 5.50
CA LYS A 953 17.19 32.02 4.15
C LYS A 953 18.31 32.48 3.22
N SER A 954 19.40 32.98 3.79
CA SER A 954 20.59 33.48 3.11
C SER A 954 21.76 33.49 4.11
N ASP A 955 22.98 33.58 3.61
CA ASP A 955 24.18 33.70 4.45
C ASP A 955 24.33 35.12 5.04
N GLU A 956 23.73 36.12 4.40
CA GLU A 956 23.64 37.48 4.94
C GLU A 956 22.90 37.49 6.28
N LYS A 957 23.61 37.89 7.34
CA LYS A 957 23.09 37.93 8.73
C LYS A 957 22.56 36.58 9.23
N ALA A 958 23.17 35.46 8.81
CA ALA A 958 22.84 34.11 9.29
C ALA A 958 22.66 34.03 10.83
N ASP A 959 23.57 34.68 11.57
CA ASP A 959 23.56 34.82 13.03
C ASP A 959 22.26 35.44 13.59
N ASP A 960 21.82 36.57 13.03
CA ASP A 960 20.58 37.25 13.43
C ASP A 960 19.36 36.40 13.05
N GLN A 961 19.36 35.84 11.83
CA GLN A 961 18.27 34.99 11.34
C GLN A 961 18.05 33.78 12.26
N MET A 962 19.13 33.11 12.69
CA MET A 962 19.03 31.95 13.58
C MET A 962 18.63 32.34 15.01
N ARG A 963 19.14 33.46 15.55
CA ARG A 963 18.68 34.00 16.84
C ARG A 963 17.17 34.24 16.83
N ASP A 964 16.69 34.99 15.84
CA ASP A 964 15.29 35.43 15.81
C ASP A 964 14.34 34.26 15.54
N ARG A 965 14.74 33.29 14.71
CA ARG A 965 14.02 32.02 14.54
C ARG A 965 13.97 31.21 15.86
N PHE A 966 15.08 31.07 16.57
CA PHE A 966 15.09 30.29 17.81
C PHE A 966 14.24 30.96 18.91
N LEU A 967 14.44 32.26 19.16
CA LEU A 967 13.75 33.00 20.21
C LEU A 967 12.25 33.22 19.94
N TYR A 968 11.84 33.41 18.68
CA TYR A 968 10.45 33.76 18.34
C TYR A 968 9.66 32.65 17.63
N GLN A 969 10.26 31.47 17.37
CA GLN A 969 9.57 30.32 16.78
C GLN A 969 9.79 29.02 17.57
N VAL A 970 11.03 28.73 18.00
CA VAL A 970 11.33 27.47 18.72
C VAL A 970 10.97 27.56 20.21
N ILE A 971 11.44 28.59 20.92
CA ILE A 971 11.14 28.78 22.36
C ILE A 971 9.63 28.88 22.68
N PRO A 972 8.79 29.58 21.87
CA PRO A 972 7.35 29.59 22.09
C PRO A 972 6.69 28.20 21.97
N VAL A 973 7.13 27.37 21.01
CA VAL A 973 6.59 26.01 20.82
C VAL A 973 7.02 25.08 21.95
N LEU A 974 8.27 25.17 22.43
CA LEU A 974 8.71 24.41 23.61
C LEU A 974 7.89 24.77 24.86
N ARG A 975 7.65 26.07 25.09
CA ARG A 975 6.77 26.57 26.18
C ARG A 975 5.34 26.03 26.03
N GLU A 976 4.79 26.01 24.83
CA GLU A 976 3.45 25.48 24.57
C GLU A 976 3.39 23.98 24.87
N TYR A 977 4.37 23.19 24.40
CA TYR A 977 4.47 21.76 24.68
C TYR A 977 4.68 21.42 26.15
N HIS A 978 5.31 22.32 26.92
CA HIS A 978 5.43 22.17 28.38
C HIS A 978 4.12 22.50 29.12
N ASN A 979 3.31 23.44 28.62
CA ASN A 979 1.97 23.70 29.15
C ASN A 979 0.99 22.55 28.82
N ASP A 980 1.18 21.92 27.66
CA ASP A 980 0.34 20.83 27.13
C ASP A 980 0.70 19.42 27.66
N GLY A 981 1.73 19.31 28.51
CA GLY A 981 2.21 18.04 29.06
C GLY A 981 2.86 17.10 28.02
N ILE A 982 3.29 17.65 26.88
CA ILE A 982 4.07 16.92 25.85
C ILE A 982 5.54 16.82 26.31
N LEU A 983 6.05 17.89 26.93
CA LEU A 983 7.33 17.92 27.66
C LEU A 983 7.05 18.06 29.16
N MET A 984 7.90 17.46 29.99
CA MET A 984 7.79 17.41 31.45
C MET A 984 9.03 18.01 32.14
N ASP A 985 8.87 18.50 33.37
CA ASP A 985 9.99 18.95 34.21
C ASP A 985 10.95 17.80 34.61
N GLU A 986 10.42 16.57 34.72
CA GLU A 986 11.16 15.38 35.14
C GLU A 986 11.70 14.59 33.93
N VAL A 987 12.84 13.92 34.11
CA VAL A 987 13.45 13.06 33.09
C VAL A 987 12.57 11.84 32.84
N TYR A 988 12.13 11.68 31.59
CA TYR A 988 11.17 10.67 31.16
C TYR A 988 11.80 9.61 30.23
N GLY A 989 12.76 10.04 29.40
CA GLY A 989 13.46 9.21 28.41
C GLY A 989 14.85 8.77 28.87
N ASN A 990 15.87 9.18 28.12
CA ASN A 990 17.27 8.96 28.50
C ASN A 990 17.70 9.94 29.60
N GLU A 991 18.68 9.57 30.43
CA GLU A 991 19.32 10.54 31.33
C GLU A 991 20.12 11.59 30.51
N PRO A 992 20.10 12.88 30.91
CA PRO A 992 20.89 13.93 30.26
C PRO A 992 22.39 13.74 30.54
N GLU A 993 23.23 13.92 29.51
CA GLU A 993 24.68 13.88 29.71
C GLU A 993 25.15 15.13 30.47
N SER A 994 26.26 15.01 31.21
CA SER A 994 26.69 16.06 32.16
C SER A 994 27.08 17.40 31.52
N TYR A 995 27.30 17.43 30.20
CA TYR A 995 27.51 18.67 29.43
C TYR A 995 26.21 19.30 28.90
N GLU A 996 25.10 18.56 28.91
CA GLU A 996 23.80 18.99 28.36
C GLU A 996 22.96 19.76 29.40
N ILE A 997 23.03 19.35 30.67
CA ILE A 997 22.23 19.88 31.78
C ILE A 997 22.23 21.43 31.83
N LYS A 998 23.39 22.06 31.62
CA LYS A 998 23.51 23.54 31.66
C LYS A 998 22.90 24.23 30.44
N ALA A 999 22.82 23.57 29.28
CA ALA A 999 22.10 24.11 28.13
C ALA A 999 20.58 23.98 28.31
N PHE A 1000 20.10 22.85 28.86
CA PHE A 1000 18.69 22.66 29.19
C PHE A 1000 18.20 23.67 30.24
N ASP A 1001 18.95 23.88 31.32
CA ASP A 1001 18.70 24.93 32.34
C ASP A 1001 18.59 26.35 31.74
N ILE A 1002 19.37 26.66 30.70
CA ILE A 1002 19.27 27.93 29.98
C ILE A 1002 18.00 27.99 29.10
N VAL A 1003 17.64 26.89 28.40
CA VAL A 1003 16.42 26.81 27.59
C VAL A 1003 15.15 26.86 28.45
N GLU A 1004 15.14 26.21 29.61
CA GLU A 1004 14.06 26.31 30.61
C GLU A 1004 13.89 27.76 31.09
N LYS A 1005 15.01 28.47 31.36
CA LYS A 1005 14.99 29.91 31.69
C LYS A 1005 14.53 30.81 30.55
N MET A 1006 14.67 30.40 29.29
CA MET A 1006 14.07 31.08 28.14
C MET A 1006 12.56 30.84 28.09
N GLN A 1007 12.11 29.58 28.25
CA GLN A 1007 10.69 29.24 28.34
C GLN A 1007 10.01 30.02 29.48
N ASN A 1008 10.69 30.19 30.61
CA ASN A 1008 10.23 30.99 31.76
C ASN A 1008 10.52 32.51 31.66
N SER A 1009 10.91 33.05 30.49
CA SER A 1009 11.20 34.49 30.29
C SER A 1009 10.28 35.18 29.28
N SER A 1010 9.74 36.34 29.67
CA SER A 1010 8.94 37.22 28.82
C SER A 1010 9.62 38.56 28.47
N SER A 1011 10.88 38.78 28.89
CA SER A 1011 11.65 39.98 28.52
C SER A 1011 12.55 39.70 27.31
N PRO A 1012 12.46 40.48 26.21
CA PRO A 1012 13.33 40.33 25.05
C PRO A 1012 14.82 40.49 25.39
N GLU A 1013 15.16 41.47 26.23
CA GLU A 1013 16.55 41.74 26.66
C GLU A 1013 17.15 40.53 27.39
N LYS A 1014 16.37 39.89 28.27
CA LYS A 1014 16.77 38.67 28.99
C LYS A 1014 16.82 37.44 28.07
N LEU A 1015 15.93 37.35 27.07
CA LEU A 1015 15.99 36.28 26.07
C LEU A 1015 17.25 36.40 25.19
N GLU A 1016 17.67 37.60 24.83
CA GLU A 1016 18.94 37.85 24.16
C GLU A 1016 20.17 37.50 25.04
N GLU A 1017 20.15 37.85 26.33
CA GLU A 1017 21.20 37.49 27.28
C GLU A 1017 21.33 35.96 27.42
N LEU A 1018 20.20 35.27 27.63
CA LEU A 1018 20.15 33.81 27.69
C LEU A 1018 20.58 33.16 26.37
N TYR A 1019 20.27 33.76 25.21
CA TYR A 1019 20.70 33.22 23.91
C TYR A 1019 22.22 33.29 23.73
N LYS A 1020 22.84 34.39 24.16
CA LYS A 1020 24.31 34.53 24.15
C LYS A 1020 24.93 33.48 25.07
N ALA A 1021 24.42 33.33 26.30
CA ALA A 1021 24.87 32.30 27.24
C ALA A 1021 24.64 30.85 26.76
N LEU A 1022 23.56 30.59 26.01
CA LEU A 1022 23.30 29.30 25.38
C LEU A 1022 24.31 29.02 24.27
N MET A 1023 24.60 29.99 23.41
CA MET A 1023 25.57 29.81 22.34
C MET A 1023 27.00 29.61 22.86
N ASP A 1024 27.39 30.34 23.92
CA ASP A 1024 28.68 30.14 24.60
C ASP A 1024 28.81 28.74 25.20
N GLU A 1025 27.72 28.19 25.76
CA GLU A 1025 27.70 26.81 26.28
C GLU A 1025 27.72 25.76 25.15
N LEU A 1026 27.00 26.01 24.07
CA LEU A 1026 26.93 25.12 22.91
C LEU A 1026 28.24 25.03 22.13
N ILE A 1027 29.18 25.95 22.28
CA ILE A 1027 30.50 25.94 21.59
C ILE A 1027 31.40 24.76 22.03
N ARG A 1028 31.11 24.12 23.17
CA ARG A 1028 31.92 23.01 23.70
C ARG A 1028 32.19 21.88 22.69
N THR A 1029 33.35 21.26 22.88
CA THR A 1029 33.84 20.10 22.10
C THR A 1029 32.86 18.94 22.11
N GLU A 1030 32.25 18.66 23.26
CA GLU A 1030 31.32 17.56 23.52
C GLU A 1030 30.11 17.57 22.57
N TYR A 1031 29.48 18.73 22.33
CA TYR A 1031 28.41 18.87 21.33
C TYR A 1031 28.91 18.60 19.91
N THR A 1032 30.14 19.01 19.59
CA THR A 1032 30.76 18.77 18.28
C THR A 1032 30.95 17.28 18.04
N GLU A 1033 31.39 16.55 19.07
CA GLU A 1033 31.59 15.10 19.01
C GLU A 1033 30.26 14.33 18.96
N SER A 1034 29.24 14.74 19.71
CA SER A 1034 27.89 14.17 19.63
C SER A 1034 27.28 14.34 18.22
N ILE A 1035 27.32 15.57 17.67
CA ILE A 1035 26.87 15.85 16.31
C ILE A 1035 27.70 15.05 15.28
N LYS A 1036 29.03 14.92 15.49
CA LYS A 1036 29.89 14.09 14.62
C LYS A 1036 29.46 12.62 14.62
N GLN A 1037 29.08 12.06 15.76
CA GLN A 1037 28.55 10.70 15.85
C GLN A 1037 27.21 10.57 15.11
N GLU A 1038 26.29 11.53 15.27
CA GLU A 1038 25.00 11.51 14.58
C GLU A 1038 25.15 11.62 13.05
N LEU A 1039 26.00 12.53 12.56
CA LEU A 1039 26.27 12.71 11.14
C LEU A 1039 26.99 11.50 10.52
N LYS A 1040 27.91 10.84 11.26
CA LYS A 1040 28.52 9.57 10.86
C LYS A 1040 27.50 8.43 10.78
N LYS A 1041 26.61 8.32 11.76
CA LYS A 1041 25.52 7.32 11.80
C LYS A 1041 24.59 7.45 10.60
N LYS A 1042 24.41 8.67 10.06
CA LYS A 1042 23.67 8.95 8.82
C LYS A 1042 24.52 8.95 7.54
N ASN A 1043 25.80 8.59 7.60
CA ASN A 1043 26.76 8.57 6.48
C ASN A 1043 26.93 9.94 5.75
N LEU A 1044 26.74 11.06 6.46
CA LEU A 1044 26.81 12.42 5.88
C LEU A 1044 28.24 12.98 5.81
N ILE A 1045 29.13 12.41 6.61
CA ILE A 1045 30.57 12.70 6.68
C ILE A 1045 31.36 11.39 6.71
N GLY A 1046 32.63 11.45 6.34
CA GLY A 1046 33.55 10.31 6.40
C GLY A 1046 33.99 9.95 7.83
N GLU A 1047 34.93 9.00 7.94
CA GLU A 1047 35.57 8.62 9.21
C GLU A 1047 36.48 9.73 9.78
#